data_AF-A0A6P6TGA3-F1
#
_entry.id   AF-A0A6P6TGA3-F1
#
_cell.length_a   1.000
_cell.length_b   1.000
_cell.length_c   1.000
_cell.angle_alpha   90.00
_cell.angle_beta   90.00
_cell.angle_gamma   90.00
#
_symmetry.space_group_name_H-M   'P 1'
#
loop_
_entity.id
_entity.type
_entity.pdbx_description
1 polymer ?
#
loop_
_entity_poly.entity_id
_entity_poly.type
_entity_poly.pdbx_seq_one_letter_code
_entity_poly.pdbx_strand_id
1 'polypeptide(L)'
;MKVAVWNCRGAGGPLTIPQLKEVIHLHSPSVVFLCETKNKERYMKQVQNRIKFEHSFVVNPKGRAGGLALFWNEGVQLLDIHSSDWYIAARVEDKDTSDYWWLVGLYASTDERVRVQQWEIIGEKKREWGEKWVVVGDFNDICSNGEKWGGRERPEGSFREFNSFISANELVDIGCKGVPWTWSNTWEGEGEIRERLDRCLGSVGWVQKYENAVVEHIEIEASDHCLLLMDTDLKQRRAKRRFFFDQRWARDEASIAVIKRAWGLEQNGSRMFRVVKRIKECRIALIEWNKSLKGNTKAKIQELKEKLRSVREGKEPCNKGAITTLKLQLSKAYKDEELFWSQKSRSRWLKEGDRNTAYFHLSVVAARKRKNISILQKANGEWCTSAEEIEAEISEHYAELFNSSNPSEFEEVLQGIPSTISNLVNIQLIKPVTDLEIKQAIFSMFPNKAPGVDDDALLCCKASKEEAKKVKEIIQTYGQATGQVVNFDKSAMFFTKNTPNRLRGEIREVLGNMREASSGKYLGLPMTIGRAKNQVFGVLKSIIISKLQGWKHKVLSQGGKEILIKSVIMAMPTYIMSCFKLPKGLCKGISATIARFWWGGGGLENKVHWVRWSKLSEVKGKGGLGFRDLEAFNVALLAKQTWRVVTNPNLLVSKVLKAKYMKKNDWFVQKPPSTASWCWKSLHKGGELLQQGLYKRVGDGRSIKIWEDRWVAGSRHGKLTTVKPARCQLECVHELIEEGRWKTDTLHRWFNIDDVDLITNIPLSLYERKDRLYWLHSKSGAYTVRTGYVVAKGGREIMNHRIAPDSETSWAIRKHTVWKRLWGLNIKMKLKHFLWRCLQNGLATNEALYQRVGKGSNQCQCCGEATENIEHVFFFCPTAQMAWRLAPVSWDGIAELQCNMWRWWDAVMESAKGAQGMDRIKLTVNILWQLWKARNKRVFQLVNEDAKVIIDKAQQEWIEFEEATGSQSRGFESTEQQRLSQHNWEPPMEGVVRINTDAAISAKMVRTGLGIVARNWRGDLVKARGISRRKKGEAATEESLAIRSALEMAQAAGWTKIEVQSDCRNVVSSINAGNVQDCKLQTILEDIEALKTSFDSCIFSFVPRSANGCSHAMAQFATKVVNTIDWQASFPTWLTVLARKDMGVVTPFCN
;
A
#
# COMPACT_ATOMS: atom_id res chain seq x y z
N MET A 1 -39.60 -14.26 -4.45
CA MET A 1 -40.22 -15.34 -3.63
C MET A 1 -40.10 -14.95 -2.17
N LYS A 2 -41.18 -15.09 -1.38
CA LYS A 2 -41.18 -14.77 0.05
C LYS A 2 -41.22 -16.05 0.89
N VAL A 3 -40.39 -16.11 1.92
CA VAL A 3 -40.28 -17.25 2.84
C VAL A 3 -40.44 -16.74 4.27
N ALA A 4 -41.46 -17.23 4.98
CA ALA A 4 -41.64 -16.99 6.41
C ALA A 4 -40.97 -18.12 7.20
N VAL A 5 -40.15 -17.78 8.19
CA VAL A 5 -39.38 -18.74 8.99
C VAL A 5 -39.54 -18.41 10.46
N TRP A 6 -39.96 -19.37 11.27
CA TRP A 6 -40.27 -19.10 12.67
C TRP A 6 -40.03 -20.28 13.61
N ASN A 7 -39.28 -20.02 14.69
CA ASN A 7 -39.32 -20.87 15.88
C ASN A 7 -40.59 -20.54 16.67
N CYS A 8 -41.62 -21.37 16.47
CA CYS A 8 -42.96 -21.12 16.99
C CYS A 8 -43.19 -21.64 18.42
N ARG A 9 -42.19 -22.31 19.01
CA ARG A 9 -42.23 -22.87 20.38
C ARG A 9 -43.45 -23.74 20.73
N GLY A 10 -44.16 -24.21 19.72
CA GLY A 10 -45.34 -25.07 19.82
C GLY A 10 -46.47 -24.55 18.95
N ALA A 11 -46.81 -25.29 17.89
CA ALA A 11 -47.86 -24.91 16.94
C ALA A 11 -49.29 -24.93 17.55
N GLY A 12 -49.46 -25.49 18.74
CA GLY A 12 -50.73 -25.62 19.44
C GLY A 12 -51.07 -24.46 20.37
N GLY A 13 -50.21 -23.44 20.47
CA GLY A 13 -50.49 -22.27 21.29
C GLY A 13 -51.71 -21.47 20.79
N PRO A 14 -52.47 -20.84 21.69
CA PRO A 14 -53.70 -20.12 21.32
C PRO A 14 -53.45 -18.95 20.35
N LEU A 15 -52.27 -18.32 20.44
CA LEU A 15 -51.88 -17.18 19.60
C LEU A 15 -51.10 -17.57 18.34
N THR A 16 -50.54 -18.79 18.28
CA THR A 16 -49.62 -19.21 17.22
C THR A 16 -50.28 -19.22 15.84
N ILE A 17 -51.46 -19.84 15.71
CA ILE A 17 -52.18 -19.91 14.43
C ILE A 17 -52.77 -18.54 14.03
N PRO A 18 -53.42 -17.76 14.92
CA PRO A 18 -53.88 -16.41 14.60
C PRO A 18 -52.77 -15.50 14.06
N GLN A 19 -51.61 -15.42 14.72
CA GLN A 19 -50.50 -14.58 14.27
C GLN A 19 -49.87 -15.11 12.97
N LEU A 20 -49.78 -16.43 12.80
CA LEU A 20 -49.31 -17.01 11.55
C LEU A 20 -50.27 -16.65 10.38
N LYS A 21 -51.59 -16.66 10.62
CA LYS A 21 -52.58 -16.19 9.63
C LYS A 21 -52.43 -14.71 9.31
N GLU A 22 -52.19 -13.88 10.32
CA GLU A 22 -51.95 -12.45 10.15
C GLU A 22 -50.72 -12.18 9.27
N VAL A 23 -49.59 -12.82 9.58
CA VAL A 23 -48.36 -12.70 8.76
C VAL A 23 -48.60 -13.19 7.34
N ILE A 24 -49.32 -14.30 7.16
CA ILE A 24 -49.65 -14.83 5.84
C ILE A 24 -50.53 -13.85 5.07
N HIS A 25 -51.51 -13.23 5.74
CA HIS A 25 -52.42 -12.25 5.14
C HIS A 25 -51.69 -10.96 4.73
N LEU A 26 -50.83 -10.43 5.60
CA LEU A 26 -50.13 -9.17 5.39
C LEU A 26 -48.99 -9.28 4.36
N HIS A 27 -48.24 -10.39 4.40
CA HIS A 27 -47.00 -10.50 3.62
C HIS A 27 -47.09 -11.47 2.44
N SER A 28 -48.10 -12.33 2.40
CA SER A 28 -48.33 -13.35 1.36
C SER A 28 -47.08 -14.19 1.04
N PRO A 29 -46.47 -14.86 2.05
CA PRO A 29 -45.32 -15.73 1.83
C PRO A 29 -45.70 -16.92 0.93
N SER A 30 -44.79 -17.32 0.06
CA SER A 30 -44.97 -18.47 -0.83
C SER A 30 -44.53 -19.79 -0.17
N VAL A 31 -43.67 -19.69 0.84
CA VAL A 31 -43.15 -20.80 1.64
C VAL A 31 -43.16 -20.41 3.11
N VAL A 32 -43.52 -21.34 3.99
CA VAL A 32 -43.49 -21.18 5.45
C VAL A 32 -42.69 -22.34 6.04
N PHE A 33 -41.65 -22.05 6.80
CA PHE A 33 -40.90 -23.02 7.58
C PHE A 33 -41.11 -22.75 9.08
N LEU A 34 -41.54 -23.77 9.81
CA LEU A 34 -41.72 -23.74 11.26
C LEU A 34 -40.78 -24.73 11.93
N CYS A 35 -40.13 -24.30 13.01
CA CYS A 35 -39.40 -25.17 13.93
C CYS A 35 -39.96 -25.10 15.35
N GLU A 36 -39.59 -26.09 16.18
CA GLU A 36 -40.23 -26.40 17.46
C GLU A 36 -41.75 -26.52 17.38
N THR A 37 -42.29 -27.22 16.38
CA THR A 37 -43.75 -27.35 16.26
C THR A 37 -44.38 -28.09 17.44
N LYS A 38 -43.63 -28.98 18.12
CA LYS A 38 -44.04 -29.81 19.26
C LYS A 38 -45.30 -30.66 19.01
N ASN A 39 -45.72 -30.77 17.75
CA ASN A 39 -46.93 -31.43 17.33
C ASN A 39 -46.65 -32.40 16.17
N LYS A 40 -47.36 -33.52 16.17
CA LYS A 40 -47.23 -34.54 15.14
C LYS A 40 -47.88 -34.10 13.83
N GLU A 41 -47.52 -34.75 12.73
CA GLU A 41 -48.00 -34.50 11.37
C GLU A 41 -49.53 -34.37 11.28
N ARG A 42 -50.29 -35.21 12.01
CA ARG A 42 -51.77 -35.13 12.03
C ARG A 42 -52.28 -33.74 12.41
N TYR A 43 -51.68 -33.11 13.41
CA TYR A 43 -52.05 -31.75 13.82
C TYR A 43 -51.51 -30.72 12.84
N MET A 44 -50.29 -30.89 12.33
CA MET A 44 -49.70 -29.98 11.35
C MET A 44 -50.48 -29.94 10.02
N LYS A 45 -51.13 -31.04 9.62
CA LYS A 45 -52.09 -31.03 8.49
C LYS A 45 -53.34 -30.19 8.78
N GLN A 46 -53.80 -30.12 10.02
CA GLN A 46 -54.88 -29.20 10.40
C GLN A 46 -54.40 -27.75 10.35
N VAL A 47 -53.17 -27.48 10.80
CA VAL A 47 -52.54 -26.16 10.69
C VAL A 47 -52.46 -25.76 9.22
N GLN A 48 -51.95 -26.64 8.34
CA GLN A 48 -51.89 -26.45 6.89
C GLN A 48 -53.24 -26.00 6.32
N ASN A 49 -54.31 -26.73 6.63
CA ASN A 49 -55.67 -26.42 6.17
C ASN A 49 -56.14 -25.05 6.67
N ARG A 50 -55.81 -24.69 7.91
CA ARG A 50 -56.18 -23.40 8.50
C ARG A 50 -55.42 -22.23 7.87
N ILE A 51 -54.16 -22.43 7.48
CA ILE A 51 -53.33 -21.39 6.84
C ILE A 51 -53.44 -21.39 5.31
N LYS A 52 -54.18 -22.35 4.73
CA LYS A 52 -54.51 -22.48 3.30
C LYS A 52 -53.29 -22.63 2.39
N PHE A 53 -52.38 -23.55 2.74
CA PHE A 53 -51.27 -23.96 1.88
C PHE A 53 -51.55 -25.34 1.26
N GLU A 54 -51.27 -25.52 -0.02
CA GLU A 54 -51.62 -26.73 -0.77
C GLU A 54 -50.71 -27.91 -0.44
N HIS A 55 -49.45 -27.65 -0.12
CA HIS A 55 -48.47 -28.70 0.14
C HIS A 55 -47.78 -28.56 1.51
N SER A 56 -47.38 -29.69 2.09
CA SER A 56 -46.64 -29.74 3.34
C SER A 56 -45.65 -30.89 3.42
N PHE A 57 -44.59 -30.70 4.21
CA PHE A 57 -43.63 -31.72 4.62
C PHE A 57 -43.34 -31.54 6.10
N VAL A 58 -43.50 -32.60 6.91
CA VAL A 58 -43.42 -32.51 8.38
C VAL A 58 -42.46 -33.56 8.93
N VAL A 59 -41.55 -33.11 9.79
CA VAL A 59 -40.70 -33.98 10.63
C VAL A 59 -41.31 -34.00 12.03
N ASN A 60 -41.71 -35.19 12.49
CA ASN A 60 -42.38 -35.34 13.78
C ASN A 60 -41.43 -35.03 14.97
N PRO A 61 -41.95 -34.43 16.06
CA PRO A 61 -41.17 -34.22 17.28
C PRO A 61 -40.81 -35.55 17.96
N LYS A 62 -39.67 -35.57 18.66
CA LYS A 62 -39.27 -36.69 19.53
C LYS A 62 -39.69 -36.36 20.96
N GLY A 63 -40.74 -37.04 21.44
CA GLY A 63 -41.36 -36.71 22.74
C GLY A 63 -42.00 -35.32 22.72
N ARG A 64 -41.57 -34.44 23.63
CA ARG A 64 -42.00 -33.03 23.69
C ARG A 64 -41.04 -32.05 23.01
N ALA A 65 -39.98 -32.55 22.36
CA ALA A 65 -38.91 -31.73 21.79
C ALA A 65 -38.86 -31.82 20.26
N GLY A 66 -38.52 -30.69 19.62
CA GLY A 66 -38.35 -30.58 18.17
C GLY A 66 -39.68 -30.51 17.40
N GLY A 67 -39.64 -31.04 16.18
CA GLY A 67 -40.72 -30.94 15.21
C GLY A 67 -40.48 -29.81 14.22
N LEU A 68 -40.49 -30.14 12.93
CA LEU A 68 -40.26 -29.20 11.83
C LEU A 68 -41.40 -29.32 10.83
N ALA A 69 -41.80 -28.21 10.22
CA ALA A 69 -42.78 -28.23 9.14
C ALA A 69 -42.40 -27.24 8.04
N LEU A 70 -42.54 -27.66 6.78
CA LEU A 70 -42.40 -26.83 5.60
C LEU A 70 -43.75 -26.83 4.85
N PHE A 71 -44.31 -25.66 4.61
CA PHE A 71 -45.52 -25.45 3.80
C PHE A 71 -45.17 -24.62 2.58
N TRP A 72 -45.72 -24.94 1.42
CA TRP A 72 -45.53 -24.13 0.21
C TRP A 72 -46.77 -24.18 -0.68
N ASN A 73 -46.94 -23.14 -1.49
CA ASN A 73 -48.07 -23.03 -2.39
C ASN A 73 -47.81 -23.71 -3.75
N GLU A 74 -48.85 -23.93 -4.56
CA GLU A 74 -48.71 -24.45 -5.94
C GLU A 74 -47.81 -23.56 -6.84
N GLY A 75 -47.67 -22.28 -6.46
CA GLY A 75 -46.77 -21.34 -7.11
C GLY A 75 -45.29 -21.71 -7.02
N VAL A 76 -44.89 -22.56 -6.06
CA VAL A 76 -43.50 -22.97 -5.81
C VAL A 76 -43.31 -24.43 -6.20
N GLN A 77 -42.41 -24.69 -7.15
CA GLN A 77 -42.06 -26.04 -7.57
C GLN A 77 -40.82 -26.52 -6.80
N LEU A 78 -41.00 -27.56 -5.98
CA LEU A 78 -39.91 -28.23 -5.26
C LEU A 78 -39.54 -29.52 -6.00
N LEU A 79 -38.26 -29.63 -6.38
CA LEU A 79 -37.71 -30.75 -7.15
C LEU A 79 -37.19 -31.89 -6.26
N ASP A 80 -36.88 -31.61 -5.00
CA ASP A 80 -36.37 -32.59 -4.03
C ASP A 80 -36.50 -32.03 -2.60
N ILE A 81 -36.69 -32.90 -1.61
CA ILE A 81 -36.75 -32.53 -0.18
C ILE A 81 -35.95 -33.55 0.64
N HIS A 82 -34.93 -33.07 1.36
CA HIS A 82 -34.15 -33.84 2.32
C HIS A 82 -34.44 -33.33 3.73
N SER A 83 -34.37 -34.21 4.73
CA SER A 83 -34.63 -33.79 6.11
C SER A 83 -33.81 -34.58 7.13
N SER A 84 -33.73 -34.01 8.33
CA SER A 84 -33.27 -34.63 9.55
C SER A 84 -34.15 -34.13 10.70
N ASP A 85 -33.85 -34.54 11.94
CA ASP A 85 -34.57 -34.07 13.13
C ASP A 85 -34.42 -32.55 13.37
N TRP A 86 -33.44 -31.91 12.73
CA TRP A 86 -33.03 -30.53 12.98
C TRP A 86 -32.91 -29.65 11.71
N TYR A 87 -33.19 -30.18 10.52
CA TYR A 87 -33.31 -29.37 9.30
C TYR A 87 -34.27 -29.97 8.26
N ILE A 88 -34.80 -29.11 7.40
CA ILE A 88 -35.46 -29.49 6.13
C ILE A 88 -34.77 -28.71 5.01
N ALA A 89 -34.24 -29.42 4.00
CA ALA A 89 -33.60 -28.85 2.83
C ALA A 89 -34.46 -29.13 1.58
N ALA A 90 -34.96 -28.09 0.94
CA ALA A 90 -35.80 -28.18 -0.25
C ALA A 90 -35.08 -27.60 -1.48
N ARG A 91 -35.07 -28.34 -2.59
CA ARG A 91 -34.52 -27.89 -3.87
C ARG A 91 -35.61 -27.16 -4.65
N VAL A 92 -35.50 -25.83 -4.72
CA VAL A 92 -36.48 -24.93 -5.33
C VAL A 92 -36.10 -24.68 -6.80
N GLU A 93 -37.07 -24.82 -7.71
CA GLU A 93 -36.93 -24.41 -9.11
C GLU A 93 -37.33 -22.94 -9.29
N ASP A 94 -36.49 -22.18 -9.98
CA ASP A 94 -36.75 -20.80 -10.36
C ASP A 94 -37.46 -20.77 -11.73
N LYS A 95 -38.76 -20.44 -11.71
CA LYS A 95 -39.62 -20.41 -12.89
C LYS A 95 -39.15 -19.44 -13.99
N ASP A 96 -38.40 -18.39 -13.64
CA ASP A 96 -37.94 -17.39 -14.62
C ASP A 96 -36.67 -17.83 -15.36
N THR A 97 -35.88 -18.75 -14.79
CA THR A 97 -34.54 -19.09 -15.29
C THR A 97 -34.30 -20.58 -15.53
N SER A 98 -35.27 -21.45 -15.19
CA SER A 98 -35.14 -22.91 -15.22
C SER A 98 -33.89 -23.41 -14.49
N ASP A 99 -33.50 -22.69 -13.45
CA ASP A 99 -32.31 -22.92 -12.63
C ASP A 99 -32.74 -23.19 -11.19
N TYR A 100 -32.00 -23.99 -10.45
CA TYR A 100 -32.40 -24.43 -9.11
C TYR A 100 -31.47 -23.93 -8.01
N TRP A 101 -31.98 -23.91 -6.79
CA TRP A 101 -31.22 -23.58 -5.59
C TRP A 101 -31.82 -24.26 -4.36
N TRP A 102 -31.05 -24.37 -3.29
CA TRP A 102 -31.49 -25.05 -2.07
C TRP A 102 -31.89 -24.09 -0.96
N LEU A 103 -33.11 -24.25 -0.45
CA LEU A 103 -33.62 -23.60 0.76
C LEU A 103 -33.50 -24.56 1.93
N VAL A 104 -32.72 -24.20 2.95
CA VAL A 104 -32.48 -25.06 4.12
C VAL A 104 -33.04 -24.38 5.37
N GLY A 105 -34.17 -24.89 5.87
CA GLY A 105 -34.75 -24.51 7.15
C GLY A 105 -34.03 -25.22 8.30
N LEU A 106 -33.50 -24.47 9.28
CA LEU A 106 -32.64 -24.99 10.34
C LEU A 106 -33.24 -24.78 11.74
N TYR A 107 -33.03 -25.76 12.62
CA TYR A 107 -33.21 -25.66 14.07
C TYR A 107 -32.03 -26.35 14.77
N ALA A 108 -30.96 -25.59 15.05
CA ALA A 108 -29.74 -26.11 15.66
C ALA A 108 -29.93 -26.40 17.16
N SER A 109 -29.12 -27.31 17.71
CA SER A 109 -29.19 -27.70 19.12
C SER A 109 -28.84 -26.54 20.08
N THR A 110 -29.36 -26.55 21.30
CA THR A 110 -28.88 -25.66 22.38
C THR A 110 -27.58 -26.19 23.01
N ASP A 111 -27.24 -27.47 22.81
CA ASP A 111 -25.99 -28.07 23.23
C ASP A 111 -24.85 -27.78 22.23
N GLU A 112 -23.81 -27.07 22.71
CA GLU A 112 -22.65 -26.68 21.92
C GLU A 112 -21.95 -27.87 21.24
N ARG A 113 -21.82 -29.02 21.90
CA ARG A 113 -21.14 -30.19 21.34
C ARG A 113 -21.92 -30.79 20.18
N VAL A 114 -23.24 -30.85 20.32
CA VAL A 114 -24.13 -31.34 19.26
C VAL A 114 -24.16 -30.35 18.09
N ARG A 115 -24.19 -29.05 18.36
CA ARG A 115 -24.12 -28.03 17.30
C ARG A 115 -22.87 -28.12 16.44
N VAL A 116 -21.70 -28.34 17.07
CA VAL A 116 -20.45 -28.49 16.32
C VAL A 116 -20.55 -29.64 15.30
N GLN A 117 -21.15 -30.77 15.68
CA GLN A 117 -21.41 -31.88 14.76
C GLN A 117 -22.43 -31.50 13.66
N GLN A 118 -23.48 -30.76 14.00
CA GLN A 118 -24.44 -30.25 13.02
C GLN A 118 -23.76 -29.34 11.98
N TRP A 119 -22.82 -28.48 12.39
CA TRP A 119 -22.04 -27.63 11.49
C TRP A 119 -21.17 -28.43 10.51
N GLU A 120 -20.57 -29.54 10.98
CA GLU A 120 -19.80 -30.45 10.13
C GLU A 120 -20.70 -31.10 9.08
N ILE A 121 -21.88 -31.61 9.48
CA ILE A 121 -22.84 -32.25 8.57
C ILE A 121 -23.31 -31.27 7.48
N ILE A 122 -23.67 -30.03 7.84
CA ILE A 122 -24.03 -29.01 6.83
C ILE A 122 -22.85 -28.74 5.89
N GLY A 123 -21.62 -28.68 6.44
CA GLY A 123 -20.41 -28.48 5.66
C GLY A 123 -20.14 -29.58 4.63
N GLU A 124 -20.49 -30.82 4.94
CA GLU A 124 -20.42 -31.96 4.02
C GLU A 124 -21.53 -31.91 2.96
N LYS A 125 -22.78 -31.62 3.37
CA LYS A 125 -23.95 -31.53 2.50
C LYS A 125 -23.87 -30.45 1.43
N LYS A 126 -23.03 -29.43 1.62
CA LYS A 126 -22.71 -28.43 0.59
C LYS A 126 -22.33 -29.05 -0.77
N ARG A 127 -21.68 -30.23 -0.78
CA ARG A 127 -21.30 -30.91 -2.04
C ARG A 127 -22.51 -31.32 -2.87
N GLU A 128 -23.62 -31.66 -2.22
CA GLU A 128 -24.88 -32.04 -2.85
C GLU A 128 -25.66 -30.79 -3.31
N TRP A 129 -25.64 -29.72 -2.50
CA TRP A 129 -26.39 -28.49 -2.81
C TRP A 129 -25.74 -27.59 -3.87
N GLY A 130 -24.46 -27.83 -4.18
CA GLY A 130 -23.72 -27.07 -5.16
C GLY A 130 -23.43 -25.63 -4.72
N GLU A 131 -23.45 -24.69 -5.67
CA GLU A 131 -23.02 -23.31 -5.42
C GLU A 131 -24.14 -22.38 -4.91
N LYS A 132 -25.42 -22.75 -5.06
CA LYS A 132 -26.58 -21.88 -4.79
C LYS A 132 -27.47 -22.47 -3.70
N TRP A 133 -27.24 -22.05 -2.46
CA TRP A 133 -28.04 -22.48 -1.32
C TRP A 133 -28.10 -21.39 -0.25
N VAL A 134 -29.12 -21.46 0.58
CA VAL A 134 -29.34 -20.56 1.71
C VAL A 134 -29.82 -21.36 2.91
N VAL A 135 -29.24 -21.12 4.08
CA VAL A 135 -29.73 -21.64 5.36
C VAL A 135 -30.42 -20.52 6.11
N VAL A 136 -31.62 -20.78 6.62
CA VAL A 136 -32.42 -19.83 7.39
C VAL A 136 -33.10 -20.55 8.55
N GLY A 137 -33.18 -19.90 9.71
CA GLY A 137 -33.82 -20.47 10.90
C GLY A 137 -33.04 -20.15 12.17
N ASP A 138 -33.26 -20.98 13.19
CA ASP A 138 -32.68 -20.83 14.52
C ASP A 138 -31.33 -21.55 14.61
N PHE A 139 -30.26 -20.76 14.79
CA PHE A 139 -28.90 -21.29 14.91
C PHE A 139 -28.48 -21.53 16.35
N ASN A 140 -29.26 -21.06 17.34
CA ASN A 140 -28.95 -21.12 18.76
C ASN A 140 -27.53 -20.59 19.14
N ASP A 141 -26.90 -19.77 18.29
CA ASP A 141 -25.57 -19.20 18.53
C ASP A 141 -25.39 -17.80 17.93
N ILE A 142 -24.40 -17.06 18.45
CA ILE A 142 -24.10 -15.67 18.06
C ILE A 142 -22.65 -15.50 17.59
N CYS A 143 -22.40 -14.54 16.72
CA CYS A 143 -21.07 -14.28 16.15
C CYS A 143 -20.17 -13.42 17.05
N SER A 144 -20.75 -12.60 17.94
CA SER A 144 -20.04 -11.73 18.86
C SER A 144 -20.96 -11.22 19.98
N ASN A 145 -20.38 -10.67 21.05
CA ASN A 145 -21.16 -9.99 22.11
C ASN A 145 -21.97 -8.78 21.60
N GLY A 146 -21.73 -8.26 20.39
CA GLY A 146 -22.57 -7.23 19.78
C GLY A 146 -23.95 -7.73 19.31
N GLU A 147 -24.14 -9.05 19.24
CA GLU A 147 -25.42 -9.72 18.93
C GLU A 147 -26.16 -10.17 20.19
N LYS A 148 -25.75 -9.65 21.36
CA LYS A 148 -26.35 -9.89 22.66
C LYS A 148 -26.60 -8.56 23.37
N TRP A 149 -27.70 -8.49 24.10
CA TRP A 149 -28.00 -7.42 25.05
C TRP A 149 -28.36 -8.01 26.41
N GLY A 150 -27.89 -7.37 27.48
CA GLY A 150 -28.06 -7.84 28.86
C GLY A 150 -27.21 -9.08 29.21
N GLY A 151 -27.18 -9.41 30.50
CA GLY A 151 -26.44 -10.55 31.04
C GLY A 151 -24.91 -10.44 30.99
N ARG A 152 -24.21 -11.55 31.29
CA ARG A 152 -22.74 -11.62 31.26
C ARG A 152 -22.23 -11.73 29.82
N GLU A 153 -21.14 -11.01 29.52
CA GLU A 153 -20.43 -11.15 28.24
C GLU A 153 -19.88 -12.58 28.08
N ARG A 154 -20.10 -13.16 26.89
CA ARG A 154 -19.54 -14.47 26.53
C ARG A 154 -18.03 -14.34 26.23
N PRO A 155 -17.19 -15.30 26.64
CA PRO A 155 -15.78 -15.33 26.28
C PRO A 155 -15.58 -15.40 24.76
N GLU A 156 -14.60 -14.67 24.21
CA GLU A 156 -14.31 -14.64 22.76
C GLU A 156 -14.13 -16.04 22.15
N GLY A 157 -13.63 -17.01 22.93
CA GLY A 157 -13.45 -18.39 22.48
C GLY A 157 -14.76 -19.10 22.09
N SER A 158 -15.88 -18.74 22.73
CA SER A 158 -17.17 -19.40 22.52
C SER A 158 -17.81 -19.08 21.16
N PHE A 159 -17.36 -18.03 20.46
CA PHE A 159 -17.85 -17.69 19.12
C PHE A 159 -17.05 -18.40 18.02
N ARG A 160 -15.98 -19.13 18.38
CA ARG A 160 -15.01 -19.64 17.40
C ARG A 160 -15.63 -20.65 16.46
N GLU A 161 -16.36 -21.63 16.99
CA GLU A 161 -16.89 -22.73 16.18
C GLU A 161 -17.92 -22.23 15.17
N PHE A 162 -18.87 -21.40 15.62
CA PHE A 162 -19.88 -20.85 14.72
C PHE A 162 -19.29 -19.92 13.64
N ASN A 163 -18.37 -19.02 14.00
CA ASN A 163 -17.67 -18.19 13.02
C ASN A 163 -16.79 -19.03 12.06
N SER A 164 -16.24 -20.14 12.56
CA SER A 164 -15.47 -21.09 11.76
C SER A 164 -16.36 -21.87 10.80
N PHE A 165 -17.60 -22.18 11.15
CA PHE A 165 -18.61 -22.77 10.25
C PHE A 165 -19.03 -21.82 9.13
N ILE A 166 -19.34 -20.55 9.47
CA ILE A 166 -19.72 -19.53 8.48
C ILE A 166 -18.56 -19.32 7.49
N SER A 167 -17.35 -19.13 8.03
CA SER A 167 -16.14 -18.99 7.22
C SER A 167 -15.86 -20.27 6.44
N ALA A 168 -15.93 -21.43 7.14
CA ALA A 168 -16.18 -22.80 6.68
C ALA A 168 -16.64 -22.90 5.24
N ASN A 169 -17.87 -22.43 5.11
CA ASN A 169 -18.73 -22.66 3.97
C ASN A 169 -18.82 -21.47 3.02
N GLU A 170 -18.08 -20.39 3.30
CA GLU A 170 -18.12 -19.11 2.57
C GLU A 170 -19.51 -18.45 2.61
N LEU A 171 -20.20 -18.62 3.73
CA LEU A 171 -21.53 -18.08 3.93
C LEU A 171 -21.50 -16.58 4.17
N VAL A 172 -22.56 -15.92 3.73
CA VAL A 172 -22.78 -14.48 3.86
C VAL A 172 -24.06 -14.26 4.62
N ASP A 173 -23.98 -13.59 5.77
CA ASP A 173 -25.16 -13.11 6.49
C ASP A 173 -25.91 -12.09 5.63
N ILE A 174 -27.19 -12.37 5.37
CA ILE A 174 -28.07 -11.49 4.59
C ILE A 174 -28.35 -10.19 5.37
N GLY A 175 -28.19 -10.19 6.70
CA GLY A 175 -28.56 -9.10 7.59
C GLY A 175 -30.07 -9.09 7.81
N CYS A 176 -30.57 -8.07 8.51
CA CYS A 176 -31.99 -7.92 8.80
C CYS A 176 -32.45 -6.46 8.77
N LYS A 177 -33.76 -6.27 8.61
CA LYS A 177 -34.51 -5.04 8.92
C LYS A 177 -35.37 -5.27 10.16
N GLY A 178 -35.69 -4.20 10.90
CA GLY A 178 -36.46 -4.28 12.13
C GLY A 178 -35.57 -4.36 13.38
N VAL A 179 -36.07 -5.01 14.42
CA VAL A 179 -35.35 -5.15 15.70
C VAL A 179 -34.04 -5.96 15.53
N PRO A 180 -32.95 -5.57 16.21
CA PRO A 180 -31.64 -6.23 16.04
C PRO A 180 -31.57 -7.62 16.68
N TRP A 181 -32.50 -7.95 17.58
CA TRP A 181 -32.59 -9.21 18.30
C TRP A 181 -33.70 -10.07 17.72
N THR A 182 -33.60 -11.38 17.89
CA THR A 182 -34.63 -12.32 17.44
C THR A 182 -35.17 -13.19 18.56
N TRP A 183 -34.48 -13.26 19.69
CA TRP A 183 -34.89 -14.02 20.87
C TRP A 183 -34.81 -13.16 22.13
N SER A 184 -35.73 -13.37 23.08
CA SER A 184 -35.71 -12.78 24.43
C SER A 184 -35.95 -13.85 25.50
N ASN A 185 -35.34 -13.70 26.68
CA ASN A 185 -35.68 -14.52 27.83
C ASN A 185 -37.05 -14.15 28.46
N THR A 186 -37.76 -13.16 27.91
CA THR A 186 -39.09 -12.67 28.35
C THR A 186 -39.13 -12.13 29.79
N TRP A 187 -37.97 -11.79 30.37
CA TRP A 187 -37.91 -11.17 31.70
C TRP A 187 -38.10 -9.66 31.57
N GLU A 188 -38.74 -9.05 32.57
CA GLU A 188 -38.92 -7.60 32.65
C GLU A 188 -37.84 -6.97 33.55
N GLY A 189 -37.32 -5.80 33.16
CA GLY A 189 -36.37 -5.01 33.97
C GLY A 189 -34.89 -5.43 33.81
N GLU A 190 -34.09 -5.32 34.90
CA GLU A 190 -32.63 -5.48 34.85
C GLU A 190 -32.13 -6.89 34.46
N GLY A 191 -33.01 -7.90 34.51
CA GLY A 191 -32.70 -9.28 34.16
C GLY A 191 -33.00 -9.67 32.71
N GLU A 192 -33.47 -8.73 31.89
CA GLU A 192 -33.81 -8.99 30.49
C GLU A 192 -32.55 -9.31 29.66
N ILE A 193 -32.65 -10.35 28.84
CA ILE A 193 -31.59 -10.78 27.93
C ILE A 193 -32.19 -10.96 26.55
N ARG A 194 -31.58 -10.32 25.54
CA ARG A 194 -31.96 -10.46 24.14
C ARG A 194 -30.78 -10.91 23.29
N GLU A 195 -31.01 -11.83 22.35
CA GLU A 195 -29.97 -12.36 21.46
C GLU A 195 -30.48 -12.47 20.02
N ARG A 196 -29.56 -12.43 19.04
CA ARG A 196 -29.87 -12.70 17.63
C ARG A 196 -29.55 -14.15 17.27
N LEU A 197 -30.47 -15.06 17.58
CA LEU A 197 -30.30 -16.50 17.34
C LEU A 197 -30.75 -16.90 15.93
N ASP A 198 -31.91 -16.42 15.50
CA ASP A 198 -32.44 -16.61 14.15
C ASP A 198 -31.74 -15.73 13.11
N ARG A 199 -31.34 -16.33 11.98
CA ARG A 199 -30.69 -15.59 10.86
C ARG A 199 -30.85 -16.28 9.51
N CYS A 200 -30.41 -15.60 8.46
CA CYS A 200 -30.34 -16.11 7.10
C CYS A 200 -28.92 -15.98 6.55
N LEU A 201 -28.33 -17.12 6.16
CA LEU A 201 -26.97 -17.25 5.64
C LEU A 201 -27.01 -17.81 4.21
N GLY A 202 -26.65 -16.97 3.24
CA GLY A 202 -26.60 -17.36 1.83
C GLY A 202 -25.20 -17.75 1.36
N SER A 203 -25.10 -18.75 0.47
CA SER A 203 -23.88 -19.05 -0.26
C SER A 203 -23.51 -17.91 -1.21
N VAL A 204 -22.24 -17.81 -1.59
CA VAL A 204 -21.78 -16.76 -2.53
C VAL A 204 -22.54 -16.81 -3.85
N GLY A 205 -22.77 -18.01 -4.40
CA GLY A 205 -23.51 -18.18 -5.66
C GLY A 205 -24.97 -17.74 -5.54
N TRP A 206 -25.63 -18.05 -4.41
CA TRP A 206 -27.00 -17.63 -4.15
C TRP A 206 -27.12 -16.11 -4.00
N VAL A 207 -26.26 -15.50 -3.21
CA VAL A 207 -26.25 -14.03 -2.98
C VAL A 207 -25.94 -13.26 -4.27
N GLN A 208 -25.18 -13.82 -5.20
CA GLN A 208 -24.95 -13.20 -6.50
C GLN A 208 -26.19 -13.22 -7.39
N LYS A 209 -27.02 -14.28 -7.30
CA LYS A 209 -28.28 -14.38 -8.05
C LYS A 209 -29.33 -13.44 -7.45
N TYR A 210 -29.52 -13.50 -6.14
CA TYR A 210 -30.50 -12.69 -5.42
C TYR A 210 -29.82 -11.52 -4.69
N GLU A 211 -29.21 -10.61 -5.45
CA GLU A 211 -28.42 -9.50 -4.88
C GLU A 211 -29.24 -8.53 -4.02
N ASN A 212 -30.56 -8.53 -4.18
CA ASN A 212 -31.51 -7.68 -3.47
C ASN A 212 -32.30 -8.45 -2.40
N ALA A 213 -31.90 -9.67 -2.05
CA ALA A 213 -32.58 -10.42 -1.00
C ALA A 213 -32.51 -9.65 0.33
N VAL A 214 -33.64 -9.59 1.04
CA VAL A 214 -33.79 -8.92 2.34
C VAL A 214 -34.43 -9.88 3.32
N VAL A 215 -34.04 -9.76 4.58
CA VAL A 215 -34.73 -10.41 5.70
C VAL A 215 -35.27 -9.34 6.62
N GLU A 216 -36.51 -9.50 7.06
CA GLU A 216 -37.17 -8.64 8.03
C GLU A 216 -37.49 -9.45 9.29
N HIS A 217 -37.24 -8.85 10.46
CA HIS A 217 -37.63 -9.41 11.75
C HIS A 217 -39.00 -8.85 12.12
N ILE A 218 -39.99 -9.73 12.23
CA ILE A 218 -41.34 -9.40 12.62
C ILE A 218 -41.50 -9.84 14.07
N GLU A 219 -41.74 -8.88 14.96
CA GLU A 219 -42.05 -9.15 16.36
C GLU A 219 -43.44 -9.78 16.47
N ILE A 220 -43.55 -10.83 17.28
CA ILE A 220 -44.82 -11.53 17.50
C ILE A 220 -44.89 -12.06 18.92
N GLU A 221 -46.05 -11.88 19.54
CA GLU A 221 -46.30 -12.22 20.96
C GLU A 221 -46.44 -13.72 21.24
N ALA A 222 -46.69 -14.58 20.25
CA ALA A 222 -46.94 -16.01 20.47
C ALA A 222 -45.69 -16.84 20.76
N SER A 223 -44.49 -16.27 20.58
CA SER A 223 -43.21 -16.95 20.79
C SER A 223 -42.22 -15.98 21.39
N ASP A 224 -41.22 -16.50 22.11
CA ASP A 224 -40.07 -15.73 22.54
C ASP A 224 -39.05 -15.50 21.40
N HIS A 225 -39.37 -15.98 20.19
CA HIS A 225 -38.67 -15.70 18.94
C HIS A 225 -39.50 -14.84 17.97
N CYS A 226 -38.83 -13.91 17.30
CA CYS A 226 -39.35 -13.17 16.15
C CYS A 226 -39.51 -14.07 14.93
N LEU A 227 -40.44 -13.73 14.03
CA LEU A 227 -40.53 -14.37 12.72
C LEU A 227 -39.59 -13.69 11.72
N LEU A 228 -38.87 -14.49 10.95
CA LEU A 228 -38.05 -14.01 9.85
C LEU A 228 -38.84 -14.06 8.54
N LEU A 229 -38.99 -12.92 7.88
CA LEU A 229 -39.52 -12.84 6.53
C LEU A 229 -38.39 -12.59 5.54
N MET A 230 -38.01 -13.62 4.78
CA MET A 230 -37.02 -13.51 3.70
C MET A 230 -37.74 -13.24 2.37
N ASP A 231 -37.38 -12.14 1.69
CA ASP A 231 -37.84 -11.83 0.33
C ASP A 231 -36.66 -11.86 -0.64
N THR A 232 -36.73 -12.71 -1.66
CA THR A 232 -35.68 -12.85 -2.69
C THR A 232 -35.78 -11.83 -3.83
N ASP A 233 -36.90 -11.11 -3.97
CA ASP A 233 -37.13 -10.20 -5.10
C ASP A 233 -37.85 -8.91 -4.65
N LEU A 234 -37.23 -8.19 -3.73
CA LEU A 234 -37.73 -6.88 -3.31
C LEU A 234 -37.56 -5.90 -4.49
N LYS A 235 -38.64 -5.74 -5.28
CA LYS A 235 -38.74 -4.78 -6.39
C LYS A 235 -38.61 -3.36 -5.84
N GLN A 236 -37.39 -2.88 -5.60
CA GLN A 236 -37.17 -1.45 -5.47
C GLN A 236 -37.52 -0.79 -6.80
N ARG A 237 -38.33 0.28 -6.77
CA ARG A 237 -38.39 1.26 -7.86
C ARG A 237 -36.96 1.50 -8.30
N ARG A 238 -36.63 1.20 -9.56
CA ARG A 238 -35.29 1.47 -10.10
C ARG A 238 -35.04 2.97 -9.95
N ALA A 239 -34.31 3.36 -8.90
CA ALA A 239 -33.79 4.70 -8.77
C ALA A 239 -33.12 5.05 -10.10
N LYS A 240 -33.37 6.25 -10.64
CA LYS A 240 -32.69 6.73 -11.85
C LYS A 240 -31.21 6.47 -11.66
N ARG A 241 -30.64 5.54 -12.44
CA ARG A 241 -29.25 5.12 -12.27
C ARG A 241 -28.40 6.37 -12.33
N ARG A 242 -27.75 6.72 -11.21
CA ARG A 242 -26.78 7.82 -11.18
C ARG A 242 -25.73 7.52 -12.25
N PHE A 243 -25.42 8.50 -13.07
CA PHE A 243 -24.37 8.37 -14.06
C PHE A 243 -23.05 8.06 -13.34
N PHE A 244 -22.43 6.93 -13.68
CA PHE A 244 -21.10 6.58 -13.25
C PHE A 244 -20.20 6.52 -14.48
N PHE A 245 -19.17 7.34 -14.49
CA PHE A 245 -18.15 7.29 -15.53
C PHE A 245 -17.33 6.00 -15.37
N ASP A 246 -17.34 5.16 -16.39
CA ASP A 246 -16.53 3.94 -16.44
C ASP A 246 -15.12 4.27 -16.92
N GLN A 247 -14.09 3.90 -16.15
CA GLN A 247 -12.70 4.20 -16.52
C GLN A 247 -12.29 3.56 -17.85
N ARG A 248 -12.98 2.49 -18.28
CA ARG A 248 -12.75 1.86 -19.60
C ARG A 248 -13.05 2.82 -20.74
N TRP A 249 -14.01 3.72 -20.59
CA TRP A 249 -14.38 4.68 -21.63
C TRP A 249 -13.20 5.59 -21.98
N ALA A 250 -12.42 6.04 -21.00
CA ALA A 250 -11.24 6.89 -21.26
C ALA A 250 -10.15 6.26 -22.15
N ARG A 251 -10.20 4.95 -22.40
CA ARG A 251 -9.28 4.22 -23.31
C ARG A 251 -9.91 3.86 -24.64
N ASP A 252 -11.20 4.13 -24.80
CA ASP A 252 -11.94 3.88 -26.03
C ASP A 252 -11.99 5.18 -26.83
N GLU A 253 -11.36 5.18 -28.01
CA GLU A 253 -11.34 6.34 -28.92
C GLU A 253 -12.75 6.76 -29.36
N ALA A 254 -13.69 5.81 -29.43
CA ALA A 254 -15.07 6.12 -29.76
C ALA A 254 -15.72 7.02 -28.69
N SER A 255 -15.35 6.85 -27.42
CA SER A 255 -15.86 7.71 -26.34
C SER A 255 -15.35 9.16 -26.46
N ILE A 256 -14.11 9.35 -26.92
CA ILE A 256 -13.50 10.66 -27.11
C ILE A 256 -14.23 11.41 -28.22
N ALA A 257 -14.57 10.71 -29.31
CA ALA A 257 -15.36 11.28 -30.40
C ALA A 257 -16.76 11.70 -29.93
N VAL A 258 -17.42 10.88 -29.09
CA VAL A 258 -18.72 11.17 -28.49
C VAL A 258 -18.65 12.42 -27.60
N ILE A 259 -17.63 12.51 -26.74
CA ILE A 259 -17.43 13.67 -25.86
C ILE A 259 -17.16 14.93 -26.67
N LYS A 260 -16.26 14.90 -27.67
CA LYS A 260 -15.95 16.05 -28.52
C LYS A 260 -17.19 16.58 -29.23
N ARG A 261 -18.00 15.69 -29.79
CA ARG A 261 -19.26 16.04 -30.47
C ARG A 261 -20.24 16.70 -29.50
N ALA A 262 -20.48 16.09 -28.34
CA ALA A 262 -21.43 16.59 -27.35
C ALA A 262 -20.96 17.90 -26.70
N TRP A 263 -19.65 18.07 -26.48
CA TRP A 263 -19.07 19.29 -25.92
C TRP A 263 -19.10 20.48 -26.90
N GLY A 264 -19.01 20.18 -28.20
CA GLY A 264 -19.04 21.16 -29.29
C GLY A 264 -20.42 21.78 -29.55
N LEU A 265 -21.49 21.26 -28.95
CA LEU A 265 -22.83 21.82 -29.11
C LEU A 265 -22.90 23.24 -28.52
N GLU A 266 -23.47 24.17 -29.28
CA GLU A 266 -23.70 25.53 -28.82
C GLU A 266 -24.75 25.55 -27.69
N GLN A 267 -24.47 26.33 -26.65
CA GLN A 267 -25.34 26.47 -25.49
C GLN A 267 -25.49 27.95 -25.17
N ASN A 268 -26.74 28.39 -25.00
CA ASN A 268 -27.10 29.75 -24.60
C ASN A 268 -27.23 29.85 -23.07
N GLY A 269 -26.82 30.98 -22.50
CA GLY A 269 -26.87 31.26 -21.05
C GLY A 269 -25.53 31.73 -20.48
N SER A 270 -25.47 31.89 -19.15
CA SER A 270 -24.26 32.33 -18.44
C SER A 270 -23.08 31.36 -18.64
N ARG A 271 -21.83 31.83 -18.45
CA ARG A 271 -20.62 31.00 -18.66
C ARG A 271 -20.68 29.67 -17.88
N MET A 272 -21.08 29.72 -16.61
CA MET A 272 -21.24 28.52 -15.79
C MET A 272 -22.41 27.64 -16.25
N PHE A 273 -23.53 28.24 -16.65
CA PHE A 273 -24.65 27.51 -17.23
C PHE A 273 -24.24 26.74 -18.49
N ARG A 274 -23.46 27.36 -19.39
CA ARG A 274 -22.94 26.73 -20.61
C ARG A 274 -22.04 25.53 -20.29
N VAL A 275 -21.16 25.64 -19.29
CA VAL A 275 -20.29 24.53 -18.85
C VAL A 275 -21.12 23.39 -18.24
N VAL A 276 -22.03 23.69 -17.32
CA VAL A 276 -22.91 22.67 -16.69
C VAL A 276 -23.75 21.97 -17.75
N LYS A 277 -24.28 22.71 -18.73
CA LYS A 277 -25.08 22.16 -19.83
C LYS A 277 -24.23 21.29 -20.76
N ARG A 278 -23.01 21.72 -21.14
CA ARG A 278 -22.07 20.88 -21.91
C ARG A 278 -21.71 19.58 -21.18
N ILE A 279 -21.46 19.63 -19.87
CA ILE A 279 -21.21 18.43 -19.05
C ILE A 279 -22.45 17.52 -19.07
N LYS A 280 -23.65 18.08 -18.96
CA LYS A 280 -24.93 17.35 -19.04
C LYS A 280 -25.10 16.69 -20.41
N GLU A 281 -24.80 17.38 -21.51
CA GLU A 281 -24.88 16.81 -22.86
C GLU A 281 -23.86 15.69 -23.08
N CYS A 282 -22.61 15.89 -22.66
CA CYS A 282 -21.59 14.82 -22.70
C CYS A 282 -22.03 13.60 -21.89
N ARG A 283 -22.66 13.81 -20.72
CA ARG A 283 -23.23 12.72 -19.92
C ARG A 283 -24.31 11.96 -20.67
N ILE A 284 -25.25 12.66 -21.31
CA ILE A 284 -26.35 12.04 -22.07
C ILE A 284 -25.77 11.23 -23.25
N ALA A 285 -24.90 11.86 -24.04
CA ALA A 285 -24.27 11.22 -25.19
C ALA A 285 -23.45 9.97 -24.80
N LEU A 286 -22.72 10.01 -23.68
CA LEU A 286 -21.99 8.85 -23.15
C LEU A 286 -22.92 7.73 -22.67
N ILE A 287 -24.07 8.06 -22.05
CA ILE A 287 -25.06 7.06 -21.63
C ILE A 287 -25.65 6.36 -22.86
N GLU A 288 -26.01 7.14 -23.88
CA GLU A 288 -26.59 6.61 -25.12
C GLU A 288 -25.59 5.74 -25.89
N TRP A 289 -24.36 6.22 -26.05
CA TRP A 289 -23.26 5.44 -26.60
C TRP A 289 -23.04 4.14 -25.83
N ASN A 290 -23.02 4.18 -24.49
CA ASN A 290 -22.85 2.99 -23.68
C ASN A 290 -24.05 2.02 -23.75
N LYS A 291 -25.27 2.49 -24.05
CA LYS A 291 -26.41 1.60 -24.32
C LYS A 291 -26.27 0.89 -25.66
N SER A 292 -25.67 1.55 -26.66
CA SER A 292 -25.43 0.96 -27.99
C SER A 292 -24.37 -0.15 -27.96
N LEU A 293 -23.42 -0.08 -27.02
CA LEU A 293 -22.50 -1.16 -26.70
C LEU A 293 -23.26 -2.23 -25.90
N LYS A 294 -23.57 -3.41 -26.49
CA LYS A 294 -24.17 -4.56 -25.78
C LYS A 294 -23.29 -4.96 -24.58
N GLY A 295 -23.58 -4.38 -23.42
CA GLY A 295 -22.62 -4.19 -22.33
C GLY A 295 -22.61 -5.30 -21.28
N ASN A 296 -22.32 -6.53 -21.69
CA ASN A 296 -21.99 -7.58 -20.72
C ASN A 296 -20.65 -8.23 -21.08
N THR A 297 -19.57 -7.72 -20.48
CA THR A 297 -18.22 -8.30 -20.60
C THR A 297 -18.22 -9.79 -20.24
N LYS A 298 -19.09 -10.23 -19.32
CA LYS A 298 -19.27 -11.65 -18.96
C LYS A 298 -19.87 -12.46 -20.12
N ALA A 299 -20.88 -11.92 -20.82
CA ALA A 299 -21.45 -12.56 -22.00
C ALA A 299 -20.42 -12.64 -23.13
N LYS A 300 -19.62 -11.58 -23.33
CA LYS A 300 -18.53 -11.56 -24.31
C LYS A 300 -17.42 -12.57 -23.98
N ILE A 301 -17.09 -12.74 -22.70
CA ILE A 301 -16.15 -13.78 -22.23
C ILE A 301 -16.72 -15.18 -22.52
N GLN A 302 -18.01 -15.39 -22.29
CA GLN A 302 -18.68 -16.67 -22.55
C GLN A 302 -18.73 -16.98 -24.05
N GLU A 303 -19.15 -16.01 -24.87
CA GLU A 303 -19.17 -16.11 -26.33
C GLU A 303 -17.77 -16.41 -26.90
N LEU A 304 -16.74 -15.71 -26.42
CA LEU A 304 -15.36 -15.97 -26.83
C LEU A 304 -14.88 -17.35 -26.39
N LYS A 305 -15.31 -17.86 -25.22
CA LYS A 305 -15.02 -19.24 -24.78
C LYS A 305 -15.73 -20.27 -25.65
N GLU A 306 -16.99 -20.07 -26.00
CA GLU A 306 -17.75 -20.94 -26.89
C GLU A 306 -17.12 -20.98 -28.29
N LYS A 307 -16.75 -19.83 -28.87
CA LYS A 307 -16.02 -19.75 -30.15
C LYS A 307 -14.67 -20.44 -30.11
N LEU A 308 -13.93 -20.29 -29.00
CA LEU A 308 -12.64 -20.98 -28.82
C LEU A 308 -12.83 -22.49 -28.68
N ARG A 309 -13.98 -22.95 -28.16
CA ARG A 309 -14.37 -24.36 -28.08
C ARG A 309 -14.80 -24.90 -29.45
N SER A 310 -15.64 -24.19 -30.20
CA SER A 310 -16.10 -24.63 -31.54
C SER A 310 -14.96 -24.77 -32.54
N VAL A 311 -13.99 -23.84 -32.52
CA VAL A 311 -12.78 -23.90 -33.37
C VAL A 311 -11.85 -25.05 -32.95
N ARG A 312 -11.81 -25.41 -31.66
CA ARG A 312 -11.05 -26.59 -31.17
C ARG A 312 -11.72 -27.91 -31.50
N GLU A 313 -13.05 -27.94 -31.53
CA GLU A 313 -13.87 -29.11 -31.88
C GLU A 313 -14.00 -29.31 -33.40
N GLY A 314 -13.36 -28.47 -34.22
CA GLY A 314 -13.35 -28.62 -35.69
C GLY A 314 -14.68 -28.27 -36.37
N LYS A 315 -15.60 -27.59 -35.68
CA LYS A 315 -16.94 -27.20 -36.21
C LYS A 315 -16.90 -25.96 -37.11
N GLU A 316 -15.80 -25.21 -37.09
CA GLU A 316 -15.56 -24.04 -37.96
C GLU A 316 -14.24 -24.18 -38.74
N PRO A 317 -14.12 -23.60 -39.95
CA PRO A 317 -12.89 -23.66 -40.73
C PRO A 317 -11.71 -23.01 -39.97
N CYS A 318 -10.66 -23.79 -39.73
CA CYS A 318 -9.46 -23.32 -39.03
C CYS A 318 -8.60 -22.42 -39.93
N ASN A 319 -8.82 -21.10 -39.87
CA ASN A 319 -7.84 -20.15 -40.39
C ASN A 319 -6.61 -20.11 -39.47
N LYS A 320 -5.40 -20.30 -40.04
CA LYS A 320 -4.13 -20.16 -39.32
C LYS A 320 -4.08 -18.79 -38.62
N GLY A 321 -4.19 -18.79 -37.28
CA GLY A 321 -4.16 -17.58 -36.45
C GLY A 321 -5.47 -17.21 -35.74
N ALA A 322 -6.62 -17.81 -36.10
CA ALA A 322 -7.92 -17.51 -35.50
C ALA A 322 -7.96 -17.79 -33.98
N ILE A 323 -7.35 -18.89 -33.53
CA ILE A 323 -7.25 -19.26 -32.12
C ILE A 323 -6.44 -18.22 -31.33
N THR A 324 -5.33 -17.75 -31.89
CA THR A 324 -4.46 -16.74 -31.26
C THR A 324 -5.21 -15.42 -31.10
N THR A 325 -5.95 -15.00 -32.13
CA THR A 325 -6.79 -13.79 -32.10
C THR A 325 -7.90 -13.91 -31.06
N LEU A 326 -8.60 -15.04 -31.00
CA LEU A 326 -9.64 -15.30 -29.99
C LEU A 326 -9.07 -15.32 -28.56
N LYS A 327 -7.89 -15.94 -28.35
CA LYS A 327 -7.18 -15.89 -27.05
C LYS A 327 -6.83 -14.45 -26.65
N LEU A 328 -6.37 -13.62 -27.59
CA LEU A 328 -6.02 -12.21 -27.35
C LEU A 328 -7.26 -11.39 -26.97
N GLN A 329 -8.36 -11.57 -27.70
CA GLN A 329 -9.64 -10.92 -27.42
C GLN A 329 -10.21 -11.34 -26.05
N LEU A 330 -10.08 -12.62 -25.70
CA LEU A 330 -10.50 -13.13 -24.40
C LEU A 330 -9.67 -12.55 -23.25
N SER A 331 -8.34 -12.44 -23.43
CA SER A 331 -7.44 -11.79 -22.48
C SER A 331 -7.80 -10.31 -22.26
N LYS A 332 -8.10 -9.58 -23.34
CA LYS A 332 -8.56 -8.19 -23.27
C LYS A 332 -9.89 -8.09 -22.49
N ALA A 333 -10.86 -8.95 -22.79
CA ALA A 333 -12.15 -8.97 -22.12
C ALA A 333 -12.04 -9.24 -20.60
N TYR A 334 -11.15 -10.15 -20.18
CA TYR A 334 -10.86 -10.39 -18.76
C TYR A 334 -10.25 -9.17 -18.06
N LYS A 335 -9.31 -8.48 -18.73
CA LYS A 335 -8.67 -7.27 -18.18
C LYS A 335 -9.66 -6.13 -18.01
N ASP A 336 -10.60 -6.00 -18.95
CA ASP A 336 -11.67 -5.00 -18.88
C ASP A 336 -12.66 -5.31 -17.74
N GLU A 337 -12.98 -6.59 -17.52
CA GLU A 337 -13.81 -7.00 -16.38
C GLU A 337 -13.11 -6.75 -15.03
N GLU A 338 -11.81 -7.00 -14.93
CA GLU A 338 -11.01 -6.73 -13.73
C GLU A 338 -10.99 -5.22 -13.39
N LEU A 339 -10.78 -4.35 -14.38
CA LEU A 339 -10.80 -2.90 -14.21
C LEU A 339 -12.17 -2.40 -13.70
N PHE A 340 -13.26 -2.95 -14.25
CA PHE A 340 -14.62 -2.61 -13.85
C PHE A 340 -14.87 -2.92 -12.36
N TRP A 341 -14.51 -4.12 -11.90
CA TRP A 341 -14.70 -4.52 -10.49
C TRP A 341 -13.73 -3.83 -9.53
N SER A 342 -12.51 -3.51 -9.99
CA SER A 342 -11.53 -2.70 -9.24
C SER A 342 -12.05 -1.28 -8.97
N GLN A 343 -12.58 -0.61 -9.99
CA GLN A 343 -13.18 0.74 -9.87
C GLN A 343 -14.39 0.71 -8.92
N LYS A 344 -15.27 -0.29 -9.07
CA LYS A 344 -16.50 -0.45 -8.28
C LYS A 344 -16.23 -0.79 -6.82
N SER A 345 -15.20 -1.61 -6.53
CA SER A 345 -14.75 -1.93 -5.17
C SER A 345 -13.89 -0.83 -4.54
N ARG A 346 -13.48 0.20 -5.31
CA ARG A 346 -12.55 1.27 -4.92
C ARG A 346 -11.18 0.75 -4.42
N SER A 347 -10.78 -0.46 -4.81
CA SER A 347 -9.53 -1.11 -4.37
C SER A 347 -8.40 -0.90 -5.39
N ARG A 348 -7.33 -0.17 -5.02
CA ARG A 348 -6.32 0.37 -5.96
C ARG A 348 -5.02 -0.45 -6.11
N TRP A 349 -4.85 -1.55 -5.38
CA TRP A 349 -3.54 -2.20 -5.19
C TRP A 349 -3.30 -3.45 -6.06
N LEU A 350 -4.21 -3.80 -6.96
CA LEU A 350 -4.01 -4.90 -7.91
C LEU A 350 -3.03 -4.48 -9.01
N LYS A 351 -1.74 -4.63 -8.73
CA LYS A 351 -0.68 -4.66 -9.76
C LYS A 351 -0.10 -6.07 -9.94
N GLU A 352 -0.44 -7.03 -9.08
CA GLU A 352 0.10 -8.39 -9.11
C GLU A 352 -1.03 -9.44 -9.21
N GLY A 353 -1.40 -9.82 -10.44
CA GLY A 353 -1.83 -11.16 -10.87
C GLY A 353 -3.05 -11.86 -10.27
N ASP A 354 -3.65 -11.42 -9.17
CA ASP A 354 -4.80 -12.09 -8.57
C ASP A 354 -6.09 -11.70 -9.32
N ARG A 355 -6.42 -12.50 -10.36
CA ARG A 355 -7.65 -12.40 -11.17
C ARG A 355 -8.90 -12.32 -10.29
N ASN A 356 -9.93 -11.63 -10.80
CA ASN A 356 -11.28 -11.47 -10.22
C ASN A 356 -11.67 -12.58 -9.21
N THR A 357 -11.38 -12.35 -7.91
CA THR A 357 -11.68 -13.30 -6.84
C THR A 357 -13.03 -12.99 -6.21
N ALA A 358 -13.69 -14.02 -5.64
CA ALA A 358 -14.89 -13.88 -4.83
C ALA A 358 -14.79 -12.77 -3.76
N TYR A 359 -13.58 -12.45 -3.32
CA TYR A 359 -13.28 -11.32 -2.43
C TYR A 359 -13.80 -9.97 -2.95
N PHE A 360 -13.63 -9.65 -4.24
CA PHE A 360 -14.06 -8.36 -4.80
C PHE A 360 -15.57 -8.24 -4.84
N HIS A 361 -16.25 -9.31 -5.27
CA HIS A 361 -17.70 -9.40 -5.26
C HIS A 361 -18.25 -9.22 -3.83
N LEU A 362 -17.68 -9.95 -2.86
CA LEU A 362 -18.06 -9.86 -1.45
C LEU A 362 -17.79 -8.46 -0.84
N SER A 363 -16.68 -7.83 -1.22
CA SER A 363 -16.32 -6.48 -0.75
C SER A 363 -17.27 -5.41 -1.28
N VAL A 364 -17.71 -5.53 -2.54
CA VAL A 364 -18.73 -4.64 -3.13
C VAL A 364 -20.08 -4.82 -2.45
N VAL A 365 -20.51 -6.07 -2.21
CA VAL A 365 -21.76 -6.37 -1.50
C VAL A 365 -21.73 -5.79 -0.08
N ALA A 366 -20.67 -6.04 0.69
CA ALA A 366 -20.51 -5.50 2.04
C ALA A 366 -20.44 -3.95 2.07
N ALA A 367 -19.86 -3.33 1.03
CA ALA A 367 -19.84 -1.88 0.90
C ALA A 367 -21.21 -1.29 0.52
N ARG A 368 -22.01 -1.98 -0.30
CA ARG A 368 -23.38 -1.58 -0.64
C ARG A 368 -24.28 -1.63 0.59
N LYS A 369 -24.24 -2.72 1.37
CA LYS A 369 -25.03 -2.87 2.61
C LYS A 369 -24.73 -1.75 3.61
N ARG A 370 -23.45 -1.48 3.89
CA ARG A 370 -23.04 -0.40 4.82
C ARG A 370 -23.41 1.02 4.37
N LYS A 371 -23.68 1.23 3.08
CA LYS A 371 -24.03 2.54 2.52
C LYS A 371 -25.54 2.72 2.34
N ASN A 372 -26.32 1.68 2.57
CA ASN A 372 -27.77 1.76 2.48
C ASN A 372 -28.28 2.38 3.77
N ILE A 373 -28.96 3.52 3.67
CA ILE A 373 -29.63 4.15 4.80
C ILE A 373 -31.03 3.52 4.84
N SER A 374 -31.29 2.69 5.85
CA SER A 374 -32.55 1.95 5.97
C SER A 374 -33.58 2.66 6.84
N ILE A 375 -33.14 3.50 7.77
CA ILE A 375 -33.96 4.31 8.66
C ILE A 375 -33.25 5.64 8.94
N LEU A 376 -34.03 6.70 9.15
CA LEU A 376 -33.54 8.03 9.49
C LEU A 376 -34.42 8.57 10.62
N GLN A 377 -33.83 9.10 11.70
CA GLN A 377 -34.61 9.74 12.76
C GLN A 377 -34.79 11.22 12.45
N LYS A 378 -36.02 11.71 12.52
CA LYS A 378 -36.38 13.12 12.40
C LYS A 378 -36.04 13.90 13.67
N ALA A 379 -36.00 15.22 13.57
CA ALA A 379 -35.74 16.12 14.71
C ALA A 379 -36.81 16.03 15.82
N ASN A 380 -38.04 15.65 15.48
CA ASN A 380 -39.14 15.43 16.43
C ASN A 380 -39.08 14.06 17.15
N GLY A 381 -38.07 13.23 16.85
CA GLY A 381 -37.86 11.92 17.46
C GLY A 381 -38.51 10.74 16.71
N GLU A 382 -39.33 10.98 15.69
CA GLU A 382 -39.95 9.95 14.86
C GLU A 382 -38.95 9.31 13.88
N TRP A 383 -39.18 8.06 13.50
CA TRP A 383 -38.32 7.34 12.55
C TRP A 383 -38.96 7.27 11.17
N CYS A 384 -38.26 7.80 10.16
CA CYS A 384 -38.55 7.53 8.75
C CYS A 384 -38.11 6.10 8.41
N THR A 385 -39.03 5.29 7.90
CA THR A 385 -38.77 3.88 7.56
C THR A 385 -38.95 3.61 6.07
N SER A 386 -39.71 4.46 5.36
CA SER A 386 -39.87 4.36 3.91
C SER A 386 -38.80 5.14 3.14
N ALA A 387 -38.50 4.70 1.92
CA ALA A 387 -37.51 5.38 1.07
C ALA A 387 -37.97 6.80 0.66
N GLU A 388 -39.28 7.01 0.57
CA GLU A 388 -39.90 8.28 0.16
C GLU A 388 -39.83 9.32 1.30
N GLU A 389 -40.10 8.91 2.55
CA GLU A 389 -39.91 9.77 3.72
C GLU A 389 -38.44 10.13 3.92
N ILE A 390 -37.52 9.18 3.74
CA ILE A 390 -36.08 9.44 3.86
C ILE A 390 -35.62 10.41 2.77
N GLU A 391 -36.11 10.27 1.53
CA GLU A 391 -35.78 11.20 0.43
C GLU A 391 -36.34 12.60 0.68
N ALA A 392 -37.57 12.71 1.15
CA ALA A 392 -38.21 13.98 1.49
C ALA A 392 -37.46 14.70 2.62
N GLU A 393 -37.24 14.02 3.75
CA GLU A 393 -36.56 14.59 4.92
C GLU A 393 -35.12 15.06 4.58
N ILE A 394 -34.37 14.25 3.82
CA ILE A 394 -33.03 14.65 3.38
C ILE A 394 -33.10 15.87 2.45
N SER A 395 -34.05 15.87 1.51
CA SER A 395 -34.18 16.96 0.54
C SER A 395 -34.60 18.27 1.21
N GLU A 396 -35.56 18.22 2.14
CA GLU A 396 -36.03 19.35 2.93
C GLU A 396 -34.91 19.90 3.82
N HIS A 397 -34.24 19.04 4.59
CA HIS A 397 -33.11 19.43 5.44
C HIS A 397 -32.01 20.15 4.65
N TYR A 398 -31.61 19.63 3.49
CA TYR A 398 -30.57 20.27 2.68
C TYR A 398 -31.09 21.49 1.90
N ALA A 399 -32.38 21.53 1.53
CA ALA A 399 -32.98 22.72 0.92
C ALA A 399 -33.01 23.89 1.91
N GLU A 400 -33.35 23.64 3.16
CA GLU A 400 -33.26 24.61 4.25
C GLU A 400 -31.81 25.03 4.50
N LEU A 401 -30.89 24.06 4.61
CA LEU A 401 -29.47 24.32 4.87
C LEU A 401 -28.79 25.17 3.77
N PHE A 402 -29.19 24.98 2.51
CA PHE A 402 -28.58 25.65 1.36
C PHE A 402 -29.36 26.86 0.83
N ASN A 403 -30.51 27.20 1.45
CA ASN A 403 -31.16 28.46 1.20
C ASN A 403 -30.44 29.58 1.98
N SER A 404 -29.94 30.56 1.24
CA SER A 404 -29.31 31.76 1.78
C SER A 404 -30.32 32.60 2.56
N SER A 405 -29.95 33.07 3.75
CA SER A 405 -30.68 34.12 4.49
C SER A 405 -30.54 35.52 3.84
N ASN A 406 -29.81 35.61 2.72
CA ASN A 406 -29.55 36.82 1.94
C ASN A 406 -29.08 38.02 2.79
N PRO A 407 -28.04 37.86 3.63
CA PRO A 407 -27.57 38.94 4.50
C PRO A 407 -26.93 40.04 3.66
N SER A 408 -27.39 41.28 3.83
CA SER A 408 -26.99 42.46 3.05
C SER A 408 -25.78 43.23 3.62
N GLU A 409 -25.19 42.77 4.72
CA GLU A 409 -24.22 43.55 5.52
C GLU A 409 -22.86 42.83 5.68
N PHE A 410 -22.22 42.45 4.57
CA PHE A 410 -20.89 41.81 4.62
C PHE A 410 -19.77 42.79 4.98
N GLU A 411 -19.85 44.06 4.59
CA GLU A 411 -18.81 45.07 4.84
C GLU A 411 -18.55 45.32 6.34
N GLU A 412 -19.60 45.40 7.15
CA GLU A 412 -19.50 45.65 8.60
C GLU A 412 -18.86 44.46 9.35
N VAL A 413 -19.20 43.24 8.95
CA VAL A 413 -18.65 42.00 9.51
C VAL A 413 -17.16 41.84 9.19
N LEU A 414 -16.74 42.22 7.98
CA LEU A 414 -15.35 42.13 7.54
C LEU A 414 -14.43 43.17 8.19
N GLN A 415 -14.95 44.32 8.63
CA GLN A 415 -14.17 45.33 9.37
C GLN A 415 -13.67 44.82 10.74
N GLY A 416 -14.37 43.87 11.36
CA GLY A 416 -13.98 43.26 12.63
C GLY A 416 -12.89 42.19 12.53
N ILE A 417 -12.52 41.77 11.32
CA ILE A 417 -11.52 40.72 11.07
C ILE A 417 -10.17 41.37 10.79
N PRO A 418 -9.15 41.22 11.68
CA PRO A 418 -7.85 41.83 11.46
C PRO A 418 -7.20 41.29 10.18
N SER A 419 -6.81 42.22 9.30
CA SER A 419 -6.08 41.91 8.06
C SER A 419 -4.75 41.22 8.38
N THR A 420 -4.73 39.90 8.20
CA THR A 420 -3.54 39.04 8.38
C THR A 420 -2.82 38.76 7.06
N ILE A 421 -3.42 39.16 5.95
CA ILE A 421 -2.88 39.08 4.59
C ILE A 421 -2.18 40.40 4.31
N SER A 422 -0.85 40.39 4.19
CA SER A 422 -0.11 41.60 3.83
C SER A 422 -0.54 42.08 2.44
N ASN A 423 -0.41 43.38 2.15
CA ASN A 423 -0.75 43.94 0.82
C ASN A 423 -0.09 43.16 -0.32
N LEU A 424 1.12 42.65 -0.11
CA LEU A 424 1.86 41.85 -1.09
C LEU A 424 1.22 40.48 -1.34
N VAL A 425 0.73 39.82 -0.28
CA VAL A 425 -0.02 38.56 -0.40
C VAL A 425 -1.41 38.84 -0.97
N ASN A 426 -2.05 39.94 -0.61
CA ASN A 426 -3.36 40.33 -1.14
C ASN A 426 -3.26 40.60 -2.65
N ILE A 427 -2.24 41.33 -3.10
CA ILE A 427 -1.90 41.52 -4.52
C ILE A 427 -1.70 40.17 -5.22
N GLN A 428 -1.10 39.18 -4.57
CA GLN A 428 -0.98 37.84 -5.15
C GLN A 428 -2.32 37.08 -5.21
N LEU A 429 -3.18 37.23 -4.20
CA LEU A 429 -4.47 36.53 -4.10
C LEU A 429 -5.56 37.13 -5.00
N ILE A 430 -5.50 38.43 -5.27
CA ILE A 430 -6.39 39.14 -6.20
C ILE A 430 -5.91 39.10 -7.65
N LYS A 431 -4.76 38.44 -7.93
CA LYS A 431 -4.33 38.24 -9.32
C LYS A 431 -5.40 37.47 -10.09
N PRO A 432 -5.65 37.83 -11.35
CA PRO A 432 -6.50 37.03 -12.22
C PRO A 432 -5.94 35.61 -12.28
N VAL A 433 -6.80 34.62 -12.00
CA VAL A 433 -6.42 33.21 -12.10
C VAL A 433 -6.06 32.91 -13.56
N THR A 434 -4.86 32.36 -13.78
CA THR A 434 -4.40 32.03 -15.13
C THR A 434 -4.94 30.67 -15.60
N ASP A 435 -5.11 30.49 -16.91
CA ASP A 435 -5.47 29.19 -17.49
C ASP A 435 -4.48 28.07 -17.11
N LEU A 436 -3.20 28.43 -16.92
CA LEU A 436 -2.16 27.50 -16.49
C LEU A 436 -2.36 27.03 -15.05
N GLU A 437 -2.73 27.92 -14.12
CA GLU A 437 -3.05 27.57 -12.74
C GLU A 437 -4.30 26.70 -12.64
N ILE A 438 -5.36 27.02 -13.40
CA ILE A 438 -6.57 26.20 -13.48
C ILE A 438 -6.21 24.80 -13.97
N LYS A 439 -5.41 24.70 -15.04
CA LYS A 439 -4.94 23.43 -15.57
C LYS A 439 -4.07 22.67 -14.56
N GLN A 440 -3.13 23.31 -13.89
CA GLN A 440 -2.30 22.66 -12.88
C GLN A 440 -3.13 22.16 -11.70
N ALA A 441 -4.06 22.98 -11.18
CA ALA A 441 -4.92 22.62 -10.07
C ALA A 441 -5.81 21.42 -10.42
N ILE A 442 -6.54 21.46 -11.54
CA ILE A 442 -7.42 20.38 -11.98
C ILE A 442 -6.64 19.08 -12.23
N PHE A 443 -5.47 19.15 -12.88
CA PHE A 443 -4.68 17.97 -13.21
C PHE A 443 -3.78 17.48 -12.06
N SER A 444 -3.63 18.27 -11.00
CA SER A 444 -3.01 17.82 -9.73
C SER A 444 -3.97 16.98 -8.87
N MET A 445 -5.29 17.07 -9.13
CA MET A 445 -6.28 16.23 -8.46
C MET A 445 -6.08 14.77 -8.85
N PHE A 446 -6.23 13.87 -7.88
CA PHE A 446 -6.16 12.45 -8.19
C PHE A 446 -7.32 12.09 -9.15
N PRO A 447 -7.09 11.42 -10.30
CA PRO A 447 -8.08 11.27 -11.39
C PRO A 447 -9.43 10.65 -11.01
N ASN A 448 -9.52 10.04 -9.83
CA ASN A 448 -10.66 9.28 -9.32
C ASN A 448 -11.08 9.70 -7.89
N LYS A 449 -10.84 10.95 -7.46
CA LYS A 449 -11.28 11.50 -6.16
C LYS A 449 -11.67 12.98 -6.27
N ALA A 450 -12.61 13.41 -5.44
CA ALA A 450 -12.81 14.81 -5.11
C ALA A 450 -11.78 15.29 -4.06
N PRO A 451 -11.45 16.59 -4.01
CA PRO A 451 -10.74 17.18 -2.87
C PRO A 451 -11.56 16.99 -1.56
N GLY A 452 -10.89 16.86 -0.42
CA GLY A 452 -11.47 16.90 0.95
C GLY A 452 -10.58 17.78 1.82
N VAL A 453 -10.73 18.03 3.13
CA VAL A 453 -11.77 17.87 4.16
C VAL A 453 -11.81 19.28 4.78
N ASP A 454 -12.90 20.04 4.63
CA ASP A 454 -12.86 21.51 4.75
C ASP A 454 -13.62 22.09 5.97
N ASP A 455 -13.92 21.29 7.02
CA ASP A 455 -14.76 21.68 8.17
C ASP A 455 -14.10 21.66 9.57
N ASP A 456 -12.94 21.01 9.76
CA ASP A 456 -12.25 20.93 11.07
C ASP A 456 -11.37 22.16 11.34
N ALA A 457 -11.77 23.03 12.29
CA ALA A 457 -10.99 24.21 12.72
C ALA A 457 -10.40 24.09 14.14
N LEU A 458 -9.18 24.61 14.34
CA LEU A 458 -8.51 24.67 15.65
C LEU A 458 -8.17 26.12 16.01
N LEU A 459 -8.80 26.65 17.06
CA LEU A 459 -8.56 28.00 17.58
C LEU A 459 -7.67 27.94 18.84
N CYS A 460 -6.63 28.77 18.88
CA CYS A 460 -5.74 28.90 20.04
C CYS A 460 -5.75 30.34 20.53
N CYS A 461 -6.28 30.60 21.72
CA CYS A 461 -6.28 31.92 22.35
C CYS A 461 -5.72 31.85 23.78
N LYS A 462 -5.45 33.03 24.37
CA LYS A 462 -5.09 33.12 25.78
C LYS A 462 -6.32 32.75 26.61
N ALA A 463 -6.11 32.01 27.71
CA ALA A 463 -7.20 31.74 28.64
C ALA A 463 -7.59 33.04 29.36
N SER A 464 -8.58 33.75 28.83
CA SER A 464 -9.23 34.90 29.48
C SER A 464 -10.72 34.96 29.10
N LYS A 465 -11.51 35.66 29.92
CA LYS A 465 -12.94 35.83 29.69
C LYS A 465 -13.20 36.71 28.46
N GLU A 466 -12.39 37.74 28.24
CA GLU A 466 -12.55 38.64 27.09
C GLU A 466 -12.30 37.92 25.76
N GLU A 467 -11.22 37.13 25.68
CA GLU A 467 -10.88 36.36 24.48
C GLU A 467 -11.95 35.31 24.16
N ALA A 468 -12.47 34.63 25.18
CA ALA A 468 -13.57 33.66 25.02
C ALA A 468 -14.84 34.33 24.47
N LYS A 469 -15.17 35.54 24.94
CA LYS A 469 -16.31 36.32 24.41
C LYS A 469 -16.08 36.68 22.96
N LYS A 470 -14.89 37.17 22.61
CA LYS A 470 -14.55 37.54 21.23
C LYS A 470 -14.64 36.35 20.28
N VAL A 471 -14.14 35.18 20.68
CA VAL A 471 -14.26 33.95 19.89
C VAL A 471 -15.73 33.57 19.66
N LYS A 472 -16.58 33.67 20.69
CA LYS A 472 -18.02 33.41 20.55
C LYS A 472 -18.69 34.37 19.58
N GLU A 473 -18.41 35.66 19.71
CA GLU A 473 -18.92 36.71 18.81
C GLU A 473 -18.51 36.42 17.36
N ILE A 474 -17.24 36.11 17.11
CA ILE A 474 -16.74 35.78 15.76
C ILE A 474 -17.47 34.58 15.17
N ILE A 475 -17.66 33.51 15.96
CA ILE A 475 -18.36 32.30 15.52
C ILE A 475 -19.83 32.61 15.20
N GLN A 476 -20.51 33.39 16.05
CA GLN A 476 -21.90 33.78 15.83
C GLN A 476 -22.05 34.66 14.60
N THR A 477 -21.18 35.66 14.45
CA THR A 477 -21.19 36.59 13.31
C THR A 477 -20.90 35.85 12.00
N TYR A 478 -19.91 34.95 12.00
CA TYR A 478 -19.62 34.09 10.86
C TYR A 478 -20.80 33.18 10.51
N GLY A 479 -21.45 32.57 11.50
CA GLY A 479 -22.62 31.73 11.28
C GLY A 479 -23.80 32.52 10.71
N GLN A 480 -24.05 33.73 11.20
CA GLN A 480 -25.09 34.63 10.69
C GLN A 480 -24.82 35.07 9.24
N ALA A 481 -23.57 35.41 8.91
CA ALA A 481 -23.18 35.86 7.57
C ALA A 481 -23.14 34.73 6.53
N THR A 482 -22.81 33.50 6.95
CA THR A 482 -22.62 32.36 6.01
C THR A 482 -23.78 31.37 5.99
N GLY A 483 -24.71 31.45 6.95
CA GLY A 483 -25.74 30.43 7.18
C GLY A 483 -25.21 29.12 7.78
N GLN A 484 -23.92 29.04 8.13
CA GLN A 484 -23.31 27.82 8.67
C GLN A 484 -23.50 27.71 10.19
N VAL A 485 -23.80 26.50 10.68
CA VAL A 485 -24.02 26.22 12.11
C VAL A 485 -22.89 25.38 12.68
N VAL A 486 -22.41 25.74 13.88
CA VAL A 486 -21.40 24.97 14.61
C VAL A 486 -22.02 23.72 15.23
N ASN A 487 -21.43 22.56 14.95
CA ASN A 487 -21.79 21.31 15.62
C ASN A 487 -21.15 21.26 17.02
N PHE A 488 -21.94 21.56 18.05
CA PHE A 488 -21.45 21.58 19.45
C PHE A 488 -21.12 20.19 20.00
N ASP A 489 -21.70 19.11 19.48
CA ASP A 489 -21.37 17.74 19.91
C ASP A 489 -19.98 17.31 19.48
N LYS A 490 -19.49 17.84 18.36
CA LYS A 490 -18.11 17.63 17.87
C LYS A 490 -17.13 18.68 18.37
N SER A 491 -17.61 19.84 18.81
CA SER A 491 -16.79 20.95 19.27
C SER A 491 -16.34 20.76 20.72
N ALA A 492 -15.06 20.98 21.00
CA ALA A 492 -14.50 20.78 22.32
C ALA A 492 -13.49 21.86 22.71
N MET A 493 -13.48 22.21 24.00
CA MET A 493 -12.53 23.14 24.59
C MET A 493 -11.43 22.39 25.34
N PHE A 494 -10.19 22.87 25.21
CA PHE A 494 -9.02 22.30 25.88
C PHE A 494 -8.28 23.36 26.70
N PHE A 495 -8.14 23.12 28.00
CA PHE A 495 -7.37 23.98 28.87
C PHE A 495 -5.97 23.43 29.13
N THR A 496 -5.00 24.34 29.30
CA THR A 496 -3.67 23.94 29.77
C THR A 496 -3.73 23.55 31.25
N LYS A 497 -2.82 22.69 31.70
CA LYS A 497 -2.75 22.29 33.12
C LYS A 497 -2.56 23.46 34.08
N ASN A 498 -1.98 24.55 33.59
CA ASN A 498 -1.67 25.74 34.38
C ASN A 498 -2.85 26.72 34.46
N THR A 499 -3.98 26.43 33.81
CA THR A 499 -5.19 27.27 33.86
C THR A 499 -5.95 26.99 35.17
N PRO A 500 -6.14 27.99 36.05
CA PRO A 500 -6.88 27.83 37.31
C PRO A 500 -8.34 27.41 37.09
N ASN A 501 -8.90 26.59 37.99
CA ASN A 501 -10.27 26.08 37.85
C ASN A 501 -11.33 27.20 37.80
N ARG A 502 -11.13 28.28 38.57
CA ARG A 502 -11.99 29.47 38.52
C ARG A 502 -12.11 30.04 37.12
N LEU A 503 -10.96 30.26 36.46
CA LEU A 503 -10.89 30.82 35.10
C LEU A 503 -11.46 29.86 34.05
N ARG A 504 -11.34 28.55 34.25
CA ARG A 504 -12.02 27.55 33.38
C ARG A 504 -13.53 27.65 33.48
N GLY A 505 -14.05 27.81 34.70
CA GLY A 505 -15.48 28.02 34.94
C GLY A 505 -16.00 29.27 34.23
N GLU A 506 -15.30 30.39 34.37
CA GLU A 506 -15.64 31.66 33.70
C GLU A 506 -15.64 31.54 32.16
N ILE A 507 -14.67 30.83 31.57
CA ILE A 507 -14.61 30.61 30.11
C ILE A 507 -15.71 29.65 29.64
N ARG A 508 -16.01 28.61 30.44
CA ARG A 508 -17.08 27.65 30.13
C ARG A 508 -18.45 28.31 30.11
N GLU A 509 -18.71 29.20 31.07
CA GLU A 509 -19.94 29.98 31.11
C GLU A 509 -20.11 30.83 29.85
N VAL A 510 -19.02 31.45 29.36
CA VAL A 510 -19.05 32.26 28.14
C VAL A 510 -19.32 31.40 26.89
N LEU A 511 -18.53 30.34 26.68
CA LEU A 511 -18.60 29.51 25.47
C LEU A 511 -19.76 28.51 25.46
N GLY A 512 -20.50 28.39 26.57
CA GLY A 512 -21.78 27.69 26.63
C GLY A 512 -21.68 26.19 26.34
N ASN A 513 -22.38 25.74 25.28
CA ASN A 513 -22.63 24.34 24.95
C ASN A 513 -21.40 23.52 24.51
N MET A 514 -20.22 24.13 24.38
CA MET A 514 -19.00 23.39 24.10
C MET A 514 -18.57 22.56 25.33
N ARG A 515 -18.19 21.30 25.11
CA ARG A 515 -17.74 20.42 26.20
C ARG A 515 -16.25 20.63 26.49
N GLU A 516 -15.88 20.71 27.78
CA GLU A 516 -14.47 20.58 28.18
C GLU A 516 -14.03 19.13 27.95
N ALA A 517 -13.03 18.94 27.09
CA ALA A 517 -12.51 17.62 26.79
C ALA A 517 -11.15 17.41 27.47
N SER A 518 -11.03 16.36 28.27
CA SER A 518 -9.76 15.92 28.85
C SER A 518 -8.86 15.24 27.80
N SER A 519 -9.47 14.68 26.75
CA SER A 519 -8.79 14.04 25.62
C SER A 519 -9.56 14.29 24.32
N GLY A 520 -8.84 14.58 23.25
CA GLY A 520 -9.42 14.86 21.93
C GLY A 520 -8.48 14.49 20.80
N LYS A 521 -9.02 14.41 19.60
CA LYS A 521 -8.26 14.17 18.37
C LYS A 521 -8.48 15.32 17.41
N TYR A 522 -7.42 15.76 16.74
CA TYR A 522 -7.47 16.71 15.64
C TYR A 522 -6.72 16.12 14.46
N LEU A 523 -7.39 16.03 13.30
CA LEU A 523 -6.89 15.35 12.10
C LEU A 523 -6.37 13.92 12.38
N GLY A 524 -6.97 13.24 13.36
CA GLY A 524 -6.57 11.89 13.79
C GLY A 524 -5.37 11.81 14.75
N LEU A 525 -4.78 12.94 15.16
CA LEU A 525 -3.72 12.98 16.19
C LEU A 525 -4.30 13.34 17.56
N PRO A 526 -3.81 12.75 18.66
CA PRO A 526 -4.23 13.13 20.01
C PRO A 526 -3.73 14.55 20.36
N MET A 527 -4.65 15.39 20.85
CA MET A 527 -4.34 16.77 21.25
C MET A 527 -3.66 16.86 22.63
N THR A 528 -4.04 15.98 23.56
CA THR A 528 -3.44 15.89 24.90
C THR A 528 -2.79 14.52 25.10
N ILE A 529 -1.54 14.51 25.57
CA ILE A 529 -0.80 13.28 25.86
C ILE A 529 -0.47 13.23 27.35
N GLY A 530 -1.25 12.44 28.09
CA GLY A 530 -1.08 12.20 29.51
C GLY A 530 -0.03 11.14 29.86
N ARG A 531 -0.04 10.66 31.11
CA ARG A 531 0.87 9.60 31.60
C ARG A 531 0.56 8.24 30.93
N ALA A 532 -0.71 7.94 30.67
CA ALA A 532 -1.20 6.68 30.09
C ALA A 532 -1.06 6.60 28.55
N LYS A 533 0.17 6.66 28.04
CA LYS A 533 0.45 6.69 26.58
C LYS A 533 -0.05 5.44 25.83
N ASN A 534 -0.06 4.28 26.48
CA ASN A 534 -0.59 3.04 25.88
C ASN A 534 -2.09 3.13 25.58
N GLN A 535 -2.86 3.86 26.40
CA GLN A 535 -4.29 4.06 26.19
C GLN A 535 -4.53 5.08 25.07
N VAL A 536 -3.82 6.20 25.10
CA VAL A 536 -3.92 7.27 24.08
C VAL A 536 -3.67 6.73 22.67
N PHE A 537 -2.62 5.93 22.50
CA PHE A 537 -2.28 5.33 21.20
C PHE A 537 -2.89 3.93 21.00
N GLY A 538 -3.61 3.39 21.99
CA GLY A 538 -4.21 2.05 21.93
C GLY A 538 -5.29 1.94 20.84
N VAL A 539 -5.96 3.04 20.53
CA VAL A 539 -6.94 3.13 19.43
C VAL A 539 -6.31 2.75 18.08
N LEU A 540 -5.02 3.03 17.87
CA LEU A 540 -4.33 2.60 16.65
C LEU A 540 -4.28 1.08 16.52
N LYS A 541 -4.05 0.37 17.64
CA LYS A 541 -4.05 -1.09 17.66
C LYS A 541 -5.46 -1.65 17.40
N SER A 542 -6.50 -1.07 17.99
CA SER A 542 -7.88 -1.53 17.76
C SER A 542 -8.34 -1.31 16.31
N ILE A 543 -7.99 -0.18 15.70
CA ILE A 543 -8.27 0.07 14.28
C ILE A 543 -7.55 -0.97 13.39
N ILE A 544 -6.27 -1.26 13.69
CA ILE A 544 -5.51 -2.28 12.94
C ILE A 544 -6.14 -3.66 13.12
N ILE A 545 -6.53 -4.05 14.34
CA ILE A 545 -7.23 -5.32 14.61
C ILE A 545 -8.52 -5.41 13.81
N SER A 546 -9.37 -4.39 13.89
CA SER A 546 -10.65 -4.33 13.17
C SER A 546 -10.45 -4.47 11.64
N LYS A 547 -9.40 -3.85 11.08
CA LYS A 547 -9.07 -3.99 9.66
C LYS A 547 -8.55 -5.37 9.30
N LEU A 548 -7.69 -5.95 10.14
CA LEU A 548 -7.20 -7.30 9.94
C LEU A 548 -8.32 -8.35 10.00
N GLN A 549 -9.25 -8.22 10.96
CA GLN A 549 -10.44 -9.08 11.10
C GLN A 549 -11.44 -8.89 9.96
N GLY A 550 -11.58 -7.66 9.44
CA GLY A 550 -12.47 -7.37 8.31
C GLY A 550 -12.02 -7.94 6.96
N TRP A 551 -10.81 -8.50 6.86
CA TRP A 551 -10.31 -9.13 5.65
C TRP A 551 -10.71 -10.60 5.61
N LYS A 552 -11.67 -10.97 4.74
CA LYS A 552 -12.14 -12.36 4.58
C LYS A 552 -11.00 -13.31 4.20
N HIS A 553 -10.47 -14.01 5.20
CA HIS A 553 -9.15 -14.68 5.18
C HIS A 553 -9.07 -15.91 4.26
N LYS A 554 -10.20 -16.53 3.92
CA LYS A 554 -10.23 -17.72 3.06
C LYS A 554 -9.92 -17.45 1.60
N VAL A 555 -9.99 -16.19 1.18
CA VAL A 555 -9.81 -15.81 -0.22
C VAL A 555 -8.43 -15.21 -0.49
N LEU A 556 -7.62 -14.95 0.55
CA LEU A 556 -6.33 -14.29 0.41
C LEU A 556 -5.17 -15.28 0.41
N SER A 557 -4.43 -15.29 -0.70
CA SER A 557 -3.14 -15.98 -0.80
C SER A 557 -2.11 -15.37 0.17
N GLN A 558 -1.06 -16.12 0.53
CA GLN A 558 0.06 -15.58 1.33
C GLN A 558 0.72 -14.36 0.65
N GLY A 559 0.80 -14.36 -0.68
CA GLY A 559 1.24 -13.17 -1.44
C GLY A 559 0.31 -11.97 -1.24
N GLY A 560 -1.01 -12.18 -1.34
CA GLY A 560 -2.01 -11.15 -1.08
C GLY A 560 -1.94 -10.58 0.34
N LYS A 561 -1.72 -11.43 1.35
CA LYS A 561 -1.49 -10.99 2.74
C LYS A 561 -0.25 -10.10 2.86
N GLU A 562 0.85 -10.45 2.19
CA GLU A 562 2.13 -9.71 2.28
C GLU A 562 1.91 -8.27 1.79
N ILE A 563 1.25 -8.14 0.64
CA ILE A 563 0.94 -6.87 -0.01
C ILE A 563 0.03 -6.02 0.87
N LEU A 564 -1.06 -6.60 1.38
CA LEU A 564 -2.03 -5.89 2.21
C LEU A 564 -1.43 -5.39 3.53
N ILE A 565 -0.63 -6.23 4.21
CA ILE A 565 0.07 -5.84 5.43
C ILE A 565 0.99 -4.64 5.16
N LYS A 566 1.78 -4.69 4.09
CA LYS A 566 2.77 -3.64 3.80
C LYS A 566 2.15 -2.33 3.32
N SER A 567 1.15 -2.42 2.44
CA SER A 567 0.56 -1.25 1.79
C SER A 567 -0.48 -0.55 2.68
N VAL A 568 -1.20 -1.32 3.50
CA VAL A 568 -2.26 -0.79 4.37
C VAL A 568 -1.78 -0.75 5.82
N ILE A 569 -1.61 -1.90 6.47
CA ILE A 569 -1.41 -1.95 7.93
C ILE A 569 -0.13 -1.23 8.37
N MET A 570 0.97 -1.42 7.65
CA MET A 570 2.24 -0.76 7.96
C MET A 570 2.28 0.72 7.55
N ALA A 571 1.33 1.17 6.74
CA ALA A 571 1.19 2.57 6.36
C ALA A 571 0.35 3.35 7.39
N MET A 572 -0.69 2.74 7.97
CA MET A 572 -1.58 3.37 8.96
C MET A 572 -0.87 4.10 10.11
N PRO A 573 0.15 3.53 10.79
CA PRO A 573 0.79 4.21 11.91
C PRO A 573 1.73 5.35 11.48
N THR A 574 2.06 5.48 10.19
CA THR A 574 3.10 6.40 9.68
C THR A 574 2.83 7.85 10.08
N TYR A 575 1.57 8.30 10.01
CA TYR A 575 1.20 9.67 10.33
C TYR A 575 1.46 9.97 11.82
N ILE A 576 0.96 9.13 12.72
CA ILE A 576 1.17 9.27 14.18
C ILE A 576 2.66 9.11 14.54
N MET A 577 3.35 8.13 13.96
CA MET A 577 4.78 7.88 14.19
C MET A 577 5.67 9.02 13.69
N SER A 578 5.20 9.85 12.76
CA SER A 578 5.96 11.01 12.29
C SER A 578 6.02 12.13 13.33
N CYS A 579 5.05 12.19 14.24
CA CYS A 579 4.96 13.23 15.28
C CYS A 579 5.33 12.70 16.67
N PHE A 580 5.05 11.43 16.96
CA PHE A 580 5.17 10.86 18.30
C PHE A 580 5.97 9.57 18.32
N LYS A 581 6.77 9.39 19.36
CA LYS A 581 7.37 8.10 19.71
C LYS A 581 6.31 7.24 20.39
N LEU A 582 5.93 6.16 19.73
CA LEU A 582 4.99 5.18 20.26
C LEU A 582 5.65 4.35 21.36
N PRO A 583 4.88 3.92 22.37
CA PRO A 583 5.38 3.00 23.39
C PRO A 583 5.85 1.67 22.78
N LYS A 584 6.99 1.15 23.28
CA LYS A 584 7.56 -0.13 22.79
C LYS A 584 6.55 -1.29 22.89
N GLY A 585 5.79 -1.34 23.99
CA GLY A 585 4.75 -2.36 24.21
C GLY A 585 3.65 -2.32 23.15
N LEU A 586 3.24 -1.13 22.72
CA LEU A 586 2.27 -0.95 21.65
C LEU A 586 2.82 -1.44 20.30
N CYS A 587 4.04 -1.05 19.94
CA CYS A 587 4.70 -1.52 18.71
C CYS A 587 4.86 -3.05 18.68
N LYS A 588 5.23 -3.67 19.81
CA LYS A 588 5.29 -5.14 19.94
C LYS A 588 3.91 -5.77 19.80
N GLY A 589 2.88 -5.19 20.43
CA GLY A 589 1.50 -5.68 20.33
C GLY A 589 0.91 -5.59 18.93
N ILE A 590 1.21 -4.53 18.18
CA ILE A 590 0.81 -4.41 16.76
C ILE A 590 1.57 -5.44 15.91
N SER A 591 2.89 -5.53 16.05
CA SER A 591 3.72 -6.52 15.34
C SER A 591 3.24 -7.96 15.59
N ALA A 592 2.89 -8.30 16.84
CA ALA A 592 2.34 -9.61 17.20
C ALA A 592 0.98 -9.88 16.53
N THR A 593 0.12 -8.86 16.42
CA THR A 593 -1.18 -8.98 15.74
C THR A 593 -0.99 -9.22 14.24
N ILE A 594 -0.06 -8.51 13.61
CA ILE A 594 0.29 -8.73 12.21
C ILE A 594 0.88 -10.13 12.00
N ALA A 595 1.74 -10.59 12.91
CA ALA A 595 2.32 -11.93 12.86
C ALA A 595 1.22 -13.02 12.93
N ARG A 596 0.28 -12.88 13.86
CA ARG A 596 -0.87 -13.80 13.99
C ARG A 596 -1.71 -13.82 12.71
N PHE A 597 -1.99 -12.67 12.11
CA PHE A 597 -2.70 -12.60 10.84
C PHE A 597 -1.94 -13.25 9.67
N TRP A 598 -0.63 -13.02 9.61
CA TRP A 598 0.25 -13.58 8.57
C TRP A 598 0.24 -15.13 8.60
N TRP A 599 0.43 -15.71 9.79
CA TRP A 599 0.47 -17.16 9.99
C TRP A 599 -0.92 -17.82 10.13
N GLY A 600 -1.96 -17.06 10.49
CA GLY A 600 -3.35 -17.53 10.71
C GLY A 600 -4.12 -17.89 9.45
N GLY A 601 -5.25 -18.60 9.58
CA GLY A 601 -6.04 -19.12 8.45
C GLY A 601 -7.53 -18.72 8.41
N GLY A 602 -7.98 -17.78 9.24
CA GLY A 602 -9.42 -17.52 9.41
C GLY A 602 -9.74 -16.44 10.45
N GLY A 603 -8.96 -16.37 11.54
CA GLY A 603 -9.03 -15.32 12.56
C GLY A 603 -7.66 -14.97 13.17
N LEU A 604 -7.64 -14.23 14.29
CA LEU A 604 -6.45 -13.99 15.14
C LEU A 604 -6.04 -15.23 15.96
N GLU A 605 -6.24 -16.41 15.39
CA GLU A 605 -5.89 -17.69 15.98
C GLU A 605 -4.38 -17.79 16.23
N ASN A 606 -4.02 -18.46 17.31
CA ASN A 606 -2.63 -18.75 17.64
C ASN A 606 -2.14 -19.93 16.79
N LYS A 607 -1.77 -19.67 15.53
CA LYS A 607 -1.02 -20.62 14.72
C LYS A 607 0.49 -20.51 14.99
N VAL A 608 1.22 -21.60 14.79
CA VAL A 608 2.67 -21.65 14.99
C VAL A 608 3.35 -20.60 14.10
N HIS A 609 4.15 -19.72 14.73
CA HIS A 609 4.98 -18.76 14.01
C HIS A 609 6.27 -19.43 13.53
N TRP A 610 6.29 -19.90 12.29
CA TRP A 610 7.42 -20.64 11.72
C TRP A 610 8.72 -19.83 11.65
N VAL A 611 8.63 -18.53 11.37
CA VAL A 611 9.78 -17.63 11.32
C VAL A 611 9.58 -16.48 12.29
N ARG A 612 10.61 -16.19 13.10
CA ARG A 612 10.61 -15.10 14.09
C ARG A 612 10.35 -13.74 13.44
N TRP A 613 9.62 -12.86 14.13
CA TRP A 613 9.25 -11.54 13.59
C TRP A 613 10.46 -10.69 13.19
N SER A 614 11.55 -10.72 13.96
CA SER A 614 12.79 -10.00 13.62
C SER A 614 13.30 -10.39 12.23
N LYS A 615 13.27 -11.69 11.90
CA LYS A 615 13.64 -12.19 10.57
C LYS A 615 12.63 -11.80 9.50
N LEU A 616 11.32 -11.85 9.78
CA LEU A 616 10.29 -11.36 8.84
C LEU A 616 10.47 -9.87 8.50
N SER A 617 10.95 -9.08 9.48
CA SER A 617 11.22 -7.65 9.33
C SER A 617 12.55 -7.32 8.63
N GLU A 618 13.33 -8.33 8.26
CA GLU A 618 14.52 -8.16 7.41
C GLU A 618 14.15 -7.77 5.99
N VAL A 619 15.09 -7.09 5.32
CA VAL A 619 14.98 -6.87 3.88
C VAL A 619 14.98 -8.21 3.14
N LYS A 620 14.31 -8.27 1.99
CA LYS A 620 14.22 -9.49 1.16
C LYS A 620 15.60 -10.08 0.83
N GLY A 621 16.59 -9.22 0.55
CA GLY A 621 17.99 -9.64 0.31
C GLY A 621 18.69 -10.29 1.51
N LYS A 622 18.24 -10.06 2.75
CA LYS A 622 18.74 -10.74 3.97
C LYS A 622 17.84 -11.91 4.40
N GLY A 623 16.92 -12.33 3.53
CA GLY A 623 15.98 -13.44 3.79
C GLY A 623 14.76 -13.10 4.63
N GLY A 624 14.45 -11.82 4.81
CA GLY A 624 13.16 -11.42 5.38
C GLY A 624 12.08 -11.24 4.33
N LEU A 625 10.91 -10.78 4.77
CA LEU A 625 9.81 -10.41 3.87
C LEU A 625 9.75 -8.91 3.65
N GLY A 626 10.55 -8.09 4.35
CA GLY A 626 10.50 -6.63 4.25
C GLY A 626 9.33 -6.01 5.02
N PHE A 627 8.83 -6.71 6.04
CA PHE A 627 7.96 -6.10 7.05
C PHE A 627 8.76 -5.06 7.84
N ARG A 628 8.11 -3.99 8.31
CA ARG A 628 8.80 -2.92 9.03
C ARG A 628 8.88 -3.24 10.52
N ASP A 629 10.05 -3.09 11.11
CA ASP A 629 10.18 -2.93 12.56
C ASP A 629 9.59 -1.57 12.94
N LEU A 630 8.43 -1.60 13.59
CA LEU A 630 7.65 -0.39 13.88
C LEU A 630 8.37 0.60 14.78
N GLU A 631 9.27 0.14 15.66
CA GLU A 631 9.99 1.03 16.57
C GLU A 631 11.18 1.69 15.86
N ALA A 632 11.98 0.93 15.10
CA ALA A 632 13.04 1.51 14.27
C ALA A 632 12.47 2.45 13.21
N PHE A 633 11.33 2.09 12.60
CA PHE A 633 10.63 2.92 11.63
C PHE A 633 10.10 4.22 12.25
N ASN A 634 9.57 4.15 13.47
CA ASN A 634 9.11 5.34 14.20
C ASN A 634 10.26 6.30 14.50
N VAL A 635 11.41 5.82 14.99
CA VAL A 635 12.58 6.69 15.24
C VAL A 635 13.11 7.29 13.94
N ALA A 636 13.13 6.53 12.85
CA ALA A 636 13.56 7.03 11.54
C ALA A 636 12.63 8.12 10.97
N LEU A 637 11.31 8.03 11.22
CA LEU A 637 10.35 9.07 10.87
C LEU A 637 10.55 10.34 11.70
N LEU A 638 10.77 10.19 13.01
CA LEU A 638 11.05 11.32 13.91
C LEU A 638 12.34 12.03 13.52
N ALA A 639 13.39 11.27 13.20
CA ALA A 639 14.65 11.81 12.70
C ALA A 639 14.48 12.60 11.38
N LYS A 640 13.52 12.23 10.52
CA LYS A 640 13.18 13.04 9.33
C LYS A 640 12.62 14.41 9.71
N GLN A 641 11.78 14.48 10.73
CA GLN A 641 11.26 15.76 11.20
C GLN A 641 12.36 16.59 11.87
N THR A 642 13.23 15.97 12.67
CA THR A 642 14.39 16.65 13.24
C THR A 642 15.32 17.19 12.15
N TRP A 643 15.60 16.40 11.11
CA TRP A 643 16.35 16.84 9.93
C TRP A 643 15.70 18.08 9.29
N ARG A 644 14.39 18.06 9.07
CA ARG A 644 13.64 19.21 8.51
C ARG A 644 13.79 20.47 9.36
N VAL A 645 13.70 20.33 10.70
CA VAL A 645 13.82 21.46 11.64
C VAL A 645 15.21 22.07 11.61
N VAL A 646 16.26 21.24 11.61
CA VAL A 646 17.65 21.70 11.66
C VAL A 646 18.12 22.25 10.30
N THR A 647 17.68 21.67 9.19
CA THR A 647 18.08 22.13 7.83
C THR A 647 17.26 23.30 7.31
N ASN A 648 16.04 23.51 7.81
CA ASN A 648 15.16 24.61 7.38
C ASN A 648 14.77 25.48 8.59
N PRO A 649 15.68 26.34 9.07
CA PRO A 649 15.45 27.16 10.27
C PRO A 649 14.33 28.18 10.11
N ASN A 650 13.99 28.56 8.86
CA ASN A 650 13.00 29.60 8.56
C ASN A 650 11.54 29.11 8.60
N LEU A 651 11.29 27.80 8.70
CA LEU A 651 9.93 27.30 8.82
C LEU A 651 9.31 27.77 10.15
N LEU A 652 8.00 28.06 10.15
CA LEU A 652 7.27 28.45 11.36
C LEU A 652 7.48 27.44 12.50
N VAL A 653 7.37 26.13 12.19
CA VAL A 653 7.59 25.06 13.17
C VAL A 653 9.02 25.08 13.72
N SER A 654 10.03 25.37 12.88
CA SER A 654 11.42 25.46 13.32
C SER A 654 11.62 26.65 14.24
N LYS A 655 11.09 27.82 13.87
CA LYS A 655 11.13 29.05 14.69
C LYS A 655 10.46 28.85 16.04
N VAL A 656 9.25 28.28 16.07
CA VAL A 656 8.49 28.01 17.31
C VAL A 656 9.20 27.02 18.21
N LEU A 657 9.69 25.90 17.65
CA LEU A 657 10.42 24.90 18.43
C LEU A 657 11.74 25.44 18.97
N LYS A 658 12.48 26.22 18.16
CA LYS A 658 13.72 26.86 18.57
C LYS A 658 13.48 27.88 19.69
N ALA A 659 12.49 28.75 19.53
CA ALA A 659 12.13 29.75 20.54
C ALA A 659 11.64 29.11 21.84
N LYS A 660 10.90 27.99 21.78
CA LYS A 660 10.35 27.34 22.97
C LYS A 660 11.37 26.49 23.73
N TYR A 661 12.19 25.73 23.02
CA TYR A 661 13.02 24.68 23.62
C TYR A 661 14.53 24.86 23.44
N MET A 662 15.00 25.76 22.57
CA MET A 662 16.40 25.87 22.16
C MET A 662 17.02 27.24 22.45
N LYS A 663 16.54 27.94 23.49
CA LYS A 663 16.88 29.34 23.77
C LYS A 663 18.36 29.64 24.04
N LYS A 664 19.20 28.64 24.36
CA LYS A 664 20.61 28.86 24.76
C LYS A 664 21.65 27.89 24.18
N ASN A 665 21.27 26.75 23.58
CA ASN A 665 22.21 25.67 23.22
C ASN A 665 21.80 24.90 21.96
N ASP A 666 22.77 24.24 21.33
CA ASP A 666 22.55 23.32 20.21
C ASP A 666 21.64 22.14 20.61
N TRP A 667 20.69 21.79 19.72
CA TRP A 667 19.69 20.71 19.90
C TRP A 667 20.29 19.43 20.49
N PHE A 668 21.51 19.16 20.07
CA PHE A 668 22.21 17.89 20.16
C PHE A 668 23.02 17.72 21.46
N VAL A 669 23.17 18.77 22.26
CA VAL A 669 24.04 18.75 23.45
C VAL A 669 23.26 18.41 24.73
N GLN A 670 22.00 18.85 24.86
CA GLN A 670 21.24 18.67 26.11
C GLN A 670 20.14 17.61 26.01
N LYS A 671 19.90 16.91 27.12
CA LYS A 671 18.72 16.04 27.29
C LYS A 671 17.45 16.90 27.43
N PRO A 672 16.30 16.44 26.92
CA PRO A 672 15.07 17.21 27.01
C PRO A 672 14.59 17.30 28.48
N PRO A 673 14.14 18.48 28.96
CA PRO A 673 13.61 18.62 30.31
C PRO A 673 12.47 17.65 30.61
N SER A 674 12.32 17.25 31.87
CA SER A 674 11.23 16.37 32.31
C SER A 674 9.84 16.99 32.06
N THR A 675 9.75 18.32 32.07
CA THR A 675 8.54 19.11 31.78
C THR A 675 8.25 19.29 30.29
N ALA A 676 9.17 18.92 29.39
CA ALA A 676 8.99 19.09 27.96
C ALA A 676 7.86 18.20 27.39
N SER A 677 7.20 18.70 26.34
CA SER A 677 6.12 17.97 25.66
C SER A 677 6.58 16.60 25.14
N TRP A 678 5.64 15.65 25.02
CA TRP A 678 5.96 14.33 24.48
C TRP A 678 6.43 14.40 23.02
N CYS A 679 5.86 15.32 22.23
CA CYS A 679 6.31 15.60 20.85
C CYS A 679 7.80 15.99 20.84
N TRP A 680 8.21 16.94 21.69
CA TRP A 680 9.61 17.36 21.80
C TRP A 680 10.54 16.20 22.19
N LYS A 681 10.18 15.44 23.23
CA LYS A 681 10.96 14.25 23.65
C LYS A 681 11.04 13.19 22.54
N SER A 682 10.01 13.09 21.70
CA SER A 682 9.99 12.19 20.55
C SER A 682 10.96 12.66 19.46
N LEU A 683 10.91 13.94 19.08
CA LEU A 683 11.85 14.53 18.12
C LEU A 683 13.30 14.47 18.62
N HIS A 684 13.53 14.66 19.92
CA HIS A 684 14.84 14.52 20.53
C HIS A 684 15.42 13.12 20.33
N LYS A 685 14.60 12.07 20.52
CA LYS A 685 15.01 10.69 20.22
C LYS A 685 15.33 10.46 18.74
N GLY A 686 14.60 11.12 17.83
CA GLY A 686 14.96 11.16 16.41
C GLY A 686 16.29 11.87 16.16
N GLY A 687 16.57 12.93 16.91
CA GLY A 687 17.84 13.66 16.91
C GLY A 687 19.03 12.79 17.32
N GLU A 688 18.90 11.94 18.34
CA GLU A 688 19.96 11.00 18.73
C GLU A 688 20.32 10.02 17.60
N LEU A 689 19.34 9.57 16.81
CA LEU A 689 19.60 8.76 15.62
C LEU A 689 20.30 9.60 14.53
N LEU A 690 19.81 10.82 14.31
CA LEU A 690 20.36 11.73 13.31
C LEU A 690 21.82 12.09 13.61
N GLN A 691 22.21 12.25 14.87
CA GLN A 691 23.61 12.49 15.25
C GLN A 691 24.58 11.39 14.80
N GLN A 692 24.12 10.15 14.58
CA GLN A 692 25.01 9.05 14.21
C GLN A 692 25.58 9.21 12.79
N GLY A 693 24.87 9.94 11.91
CA GLY A 693 25.27 10.15 10.52
C GLY A 693 25.20 11.61 10.05
N LEU A 694 25.06 12.57 10.98
CA LEU A 694 25.02 14.01 10.68
C LEU A 694 26.45 14.58 10.62
N TYR A 695 26.77 15.20 9.50
CA TYR A 695 28.08 15.81 9.23
C TYR A 695 27.90 17.24 8.71
N LYS A 696 28.91 18.09 8.91
CA LYS A 696 29.00 19.43 8.32
C LYS A 696 29.85 19.37 7.06
N ARG A 697 29.32 19.88 5.95
CA ARG A 697 30.03 20.08 4.69
C ARG A 697 30.63 21.49 4.69
N VAL A 698 31.92 21.57 4.39
CA VAL A 698 32.68 22.82 4.31
C VAL A 698 32.16 23.66 3.14
N GLY A 699 31.72 24.87 3.46
CA GLY A 699 31.53 25.98 2.52
C GLY A 699 32.59 27.04 2.81
N ASP A 700 32.19 28.09 3.53
CA ASP A 700 33.06 29.16 4.03
C ASP A 700 33.85 28.75 5.30
N GLY A 701 33.50 27.64 5.94
CA GLY A 701 34.16 27.11 7.12
C GLY A 701 33.93 27.93 8.39
N ARG A 702 33.08 28.96 8.37
CA ARG A 702 32.90 29.90 9.50
C ARG A 702 32.07 29.28 10.63
N SER A 703 31.21 28.32 10.33
CA SER A 703 30.33 27.67 11.32
C SER A 703 30.77 26.26 11.73
N ILE A 704 31.93 25.81 11.23
CA ILE A 704 32.52 24.50 11.53
C ILE A 704 33.66 24.69 12.52
N LYS A 705 33.50 24.13 13.71
CA LYS A 705 34.55 24.05 14.72
C LYS A 705 35.46 22.86 14.42
N ILE A 706 36.75 23.12 14.21
CA ILE A 706 37.75 22.15 13.74
C ILE A 706 37.74 20.87 14.61
N TRP A 707 37.71 21.05 15.93
CA TRP A 707 37.94 19.98 16.92
C TRP A 707 36.66 19.33 17.47
N GLU A 708 35.51 20.02 17.38
CA GLU A 708 34.25 19.55 17.99
C GLU A 708 33.33 18.86 16.98
N ASP A 709 33.26 19.41 15.76
CA ASP A 709 32.30 19.00 14.74
C ASP A 709 32.75 17.79 13.92
N ARG A 710 31.79 17.13 13.27
CA ARG A 710 32.06 16.04 12.31
C ARG A 710 32.03 16.59 10.89
N TRP A 711 33.20 16.80 10.29
CA TRP A 711 33.30 17.43 8.97
C TRP A 711 34.28 16.75 8.00
N VAL A 712 35.06 15.78 8.48
CA VAL A 712 36.04 15.03 7.67
C VAL A 712 35.53 13.62 7.39
N ALA A 713 35.04 13.38 6.17
CA ALA A 713 34.57 12.07 5.74
C ALA A 713 35.76 11.13 5.47
N GLY A 714 35.83 10.01 6.20
CA GLY A 714 36.94 9.04 6.09
C GLY A 714 37.74 8.88 7.38
N SER A 715 37.67 9.86 8.28
CA SER A 715 38.29 9.75 9.62
C SER A 715 37.39 9.01 10.61
N ARG A 716 37.97 8.51 11.71
CA ARG A 716 37.27 7.71 12.73
C ARG A 716 36.15 8.54 13.39
N HIS A 717 34.90 8.14 13.18
CA HIS A 717 33.69 8.86 13.63
C HIS A 717 33.51 10.27 13.04
N GLY A 718 34.22 10.61 11.95
CA GLY A 718 34.10 11.89 11.26
C GLY A 718 34.81 13.06 11.93
N LYS A 719 35.60 12.79 12.98
CA LYS A 719 36.42 13.76 13.70
C LYS A 719 37.88 13.51 13.37
N LEU A 720 38.71 14.56 13.46
CA LEU A 720 40.14 14.46 13.31
C LEU A 720 40.73 13.48 14.35
N THR A 721 41.76 12.75 13.94
CA THR A 721 42.53 11.88 14.83
C THR A 721 43.62 12.65 15.58
N THR A 722 44.06 13.78 15.00
CA THR A 722 44.96 14.75 15.61
C THR A 722 44.37 15.29 16.91
N VAL A 723 45.13 15.18 18.00
CA VAL A 723 44.80 15.80 19.29
C VAL A 723 45.17 17.28 19.26
N LYS A 724 44.24 18.18 19.64
CA LYS A 724 44.48 19.64 19.66
C LYS A 724 45.74 19.96 20.48
N PRO A 725 46.81 20.52 19.88
CA PRO A 725 47.99 20.93 20.63
C PRO A 725 47.68 22.12 21.55
N ALA A 726 48.26 22.17 22.75
CA ALA A 726 47.96 23.22 23.74
C ALA A 726 48.25 24.66 23.26
N ARG A 727 49.19 24.82 22.32
CA ARG A 727 49.55 26.12 21.71
C ARG A 727 48.74 26.47 20.46
N CYS A 728 47.80 25.61 20.04
CA CYS A 728 47.02 25.81 18.83
C CYS A 728 45.81 26.72 19.10
N GLN A 729 45.82 27.89 18.47
CA GLN A 729 44.73 28.88 18.56
C GLN A 729 43.62 28.68 17.52
N LEU A 730 43.77 27.70 16.61
CA LEU A 730 42.79 27.43 15.57
C LEU A 730 41.49 26.88 16.17
N GLU A 731 40.37 27.50 15.84
CA GLU A 731 39.03 27.13 16.28
C GLU A 731 38.12 26.70 15.12
N CYS A 732 38.18 27.41 13.99
CA CYS A 732 37.22 27.25 12.90
C CYS A 732 37.87 26.95 11.55
N VAL A 733 37.18 26.19 10.70
CA VAL A 733 37.74 25.71 9.42
C VAL A 733 38.08 26.86 8.46
N HIS A 734 37.39 28.00 8.53
CA HIS A 734 37.72 29.17 7.70
C HIS A 734 39.18 29.65 7.88
N GLU A 735 39.79 29.43 9.05
CA GLU A 735 41.18 29.81 9.34
C GLU A 735 42.18 28.93 8.57
N LEU A 736 41.72 27.80 8.03
CA LEU A 736 42.49 26.88 7.19
C LEU A 736 42.34 27.16 5.69
N ILE A 737 41.52 28.15 5.31
CA ILE A 737 41.15 28.46 3.92
C ILE A 737 41.66 29.86 3.53
N GLU A 738 42.22 29.99 2.33
CA GLU A 738 42.66 31.26 1.73
C GLU A 738 42.40 31.23 0.23
N GLU A 739 41.72 32.25 -0.30
CA GLU A 739 41.42 32.39 -1.73
C GLU A 739 40.87 31.10 -2.40
N GLY A 740 39.99 30.38 -1.69
CA GLY A 740 39.39 29.13 -2.19
C GLY A 740 40.35 27.92 -2.20
N ARG A 741 41.47 27.99 -1.48
CA ARG A 741 42.47 26.92 -1.34
C ARG A 741 42.75 26.62 0.15
N TRP A 742 43.20 25.41 0.42
CA TRP A 742 43.66 25.01 1.76
C TRP A 742 45.06 25.56 2.04
N LYS A 743 45.28 26.11 3.23
CA LYS A 743 46.61 26.54 3.72
C LYS A 743 47.48 25.33 4.06
N THR A 744 48.13 24.74 3.08
CA THR A 744 48.91 23.49 3.22
C THR A 744 49.98 23.58 4.30
N ASP A 745 50.69 24.71 4.41
CA ASP A 745 51.75 24.89 5.40
C ASP A 745 51.20 24.94 6.84
N THR A 746 50.01 25.52 7.00
CA THR A 746 49.30 25.53 8.29
C THR A 746 48.77 24.15 8.63
N LEU A 747 48.29 23.40 7.64
CA LEU A 747 47.82 22.03 7.81
C LEU A 747 48.94 21.08 8.26
N HIS A 748 50.09 21.10 7.57
CA HIS A 748 51.25 20.28 7.93
C HIS A 748 51.86 20.65 9.30
N ARG A 749 51.67 21.89 9.76
CA ARG A 749 52.17 22.35 11.07
C ARG A 749 51.35 21.84 12.25
N TRP A 750 50.04 21.67 12.09
CA TRP A 750 49.12 21.41 13.21
C TRP A 750 48.41 20.05 13.18
N PHE A 751 48.39 19.35 12.04
CA PHE A 751 47.69 18.07 11.87
C PHE A 751 48.63 16.94 11.44
N ASN A 752 48.26 15.69 11.76
CA ASN A 752 49.00 14.51 11.30
C ASN A 752 48.80 14.28 9.78
N ILE A 753 49.68 13.49 9.16
CA ILE A 753 49.70 13.36 7.69
C ILE A 753 48.39 12.76 7.14
N ASP A 754 47.79 11.82 7.85
CA ASP A 754 46.54 11.17 7.45
C ASP A 754 45.36 12.16 7.46
N ASP A 755 45.24 13.00 8.49
CA ASP A 755 44.20 14.03 8.57
C ASP A 755 44.45 15.14 7.54
N VAL A 756 45.71 15.53 7.28
CA VAL A 756 46.04 16.51 6.22
C VAL A 756 45.59 15.99 4.85
N ASP A 757 45.86 14.73 4.55
CA ASP A 757 45.42 14.09 3.30
C ASP A 757 43.89 14.05 3.20
N LEU A 758 43.19 13.76 4.30
CA LEU A 758 41.73 13.76 4.32
C LEU A 758 41.14 15.17 4.14
N ILE A 759 41.70 16.19 4.78
CA ILE A 759 41.24 17.59 4.69
C ILE A 759 41.45 18.12 3.27
N THR A 760 42.64 17.94 2.71
CA THR A 760 42.99 18.45 1.37
C THR A 760 42.16 17.80 0.24
N ASN A 761 41.59 16.62 0.49
CA ASN A 761 40.67 15.94 -0.42
C ASN A 761 39.24 16.52 -0.42
N ILE A 762 38.87 17.37 0.54
CA ILE A 762 37.56 18.02 0.58
C ILE A 762 37.53 19.16 -0.46
N PRO A 763 36.61 19.12 -1.45
CA PRO A 763 36.52 20.17 -2.45
C PRO A 763 35.94 21.46 -1.84
N LEU A 764 36.65 22.57 -2.01
CA LEU A 764 36.20 23.92 -1.68
C LEU A 764 35.40 24.52 -2.85
N SER A 765 34.41 25.35 -2.54
CA SER A 765 33.64 26.11 -3.53
C SER A 765 34.45 27.29 -4.02
N LEU A 766 34.27 27.66 -5.29
CA LEU A 766 34.83 28.90 -5.86
C LEU A 766 34.12 30.16 -5.34
N TYR A 767 32.95 30.00 -4.72
CA TYR A 767 32.11 31.09 -4.23
C TYR A 767 31.96 31.00 -2.71
N GLU A 768 31.77 32.15 -2.04
CA GLU A 768 31.50 32.19 -0.60
C GLU A 768 30.12 31.60 -0.26
N ARG A 769 30.05 30.28 -0.06
CA ARG A 769 28.83 29.57 0.32
C ARG A 769 28.83 29.23 1.79
N LYS A 770 27.68 29.39 2.45
CA LYS A 770 27.52 28.96 3.85
C LYS A 770 27.69 27.45 4.01
N ASP A 771 28.29 27.04 5.11
CA ASP A 771 28.37 25.63 5.52
C ASP A 771 26.96 24.99 5.60
N ARG A 772 26.89 23.68 5.31
CA ARG A 772 25.62 22.94 5.31
C ARG A 772 25.74 21.60 6.03
N LEU A 773 24.63 21.13 6.59
CA LEU A 773 24.55 19.78 7.13
C LEU A 773 24.26 18.78 6.01
N TYR A 774 24.88 17.61 6.09
CA TYR A 774 24.57 16.47 5.23
C TYR A 774 24.54 15.16 6.03
N TRP A 775 23.83 14.19 5.48
CA TRP A 775 23.62 12.86 6.04
C TRP A 775 24.49 11.84 5.33
N LEU A 776 25.49 11.30 6.03
CA LEU A 776 26.53 10.43 5.49
C LEU A 776 25.98 9.15 4.83
N HIS A 777 24.91 8.58 5.37
CA HIS A 777 24.35 7.32 4.86
C HIS A 777 23.42 7.49 3.65
N SER A 778 23.36 8.69 3.05
CA SER A 778 22.69 8.91 1.77
C SER A 778 23.68 9.44 0.76
N LYS A 779 23.62 8.90 -0.46
CA LYS A 779 24.44 9.42 -1.57
C LYS A 779 24.14 10.90 -1.81
N SER A 780 22.88 11.34 -1.77
CA SER A 780 22.55 12.76 -2.00
C SER A 780 22.89 13.68 -0.82
N GLY A 781 23.36 13.13 0.31
CA GLY A 781 23.53 13.90 1.55
C GLY A 781 22.21 14.32 2.21
N ALA A 782 21.05 14.10 1.57
CA ALA A 782 19.75 14.35 2.18
C ALA A 782 19.31 13.17 3.03
N TYR A 783 18.78 13.44 4.23
CA TYR A 783 18.21 12.38 5.06
C TYR A 783 16.93 11.82 4.44
N THR A 784 16.84 10.49 4.34
CA THR A 784 15.60 9.79 4.00
C THR A 784 15.20 8.84 5.13
N VAL A 785 13.90 8.57 5.28
CA VAL A 785 13.42 7.58 6.26
C VAL A 785 14.04 6.21 6.00
N ARG A 786 14.31 5.87 4.74
CA ARG A 786 14.94 4.61 4.34
C ARG A 786 16.34 4.49 4.92
N THR A 787 17.19 5.51 4.72
CA THR A 787 18.58 5.50 5.19
C THR A 787 18.65 5.55 6.71
N GLY A 788 17.79 6.36 7.35
CA GLY A 788 17.72 6.37 8.81
C GLY A 788 17.16 5.09 9.42
N TYR A 789 16.22 4.42 8.77
CA TYR A 789 15.70 3.13 9.22
C TYR A 789 16.78 2.04 9.26
N VAL A 790 17.66 2.01 8.26
CA VAL A 790 18.79 1.06 8.23
C VAL A 790 19.71 1.28 9.43
N VAL A 791 20.07 2.53 9.73
CA VAL A 791 20.90 2.88 10.89
C VAL A 791 20.19 2.53 12.21
N ALA A 792 18.91 2.89 12.34
CA ALA A 792 18.10 2.63 13.53
C ALA A 792 17.97 1.13 13.81
N LYS A 793 17.88 0.31 12.76
CA LYS A 793 17.79 -1.13 12.86
C LYS A 793 19.15 -1.77 13.20
N GLY A 794 20.21 -1.37 12.50
CA GLY A 794 21.57 -1.86 12.75
C GLY A 794 22.04 -1.59 14.19
N GLY A 795 21.78 -0.39 14.73
CA GLY A 795 22.10 -0.07 16.12
C GLY A 795 21.38 -0.96 17.15
N ARG A 796 20.21 -1.52 16.80
CA ARG A 796 19.49 -2.46 17.67
C ARG A 796 19.99 -3.89 17.56
N GLU A 797 20.45 -4.30 16.39
CA GLU A 797 21.09 -5.60 16.19
C GLU A 797 22.38 -5.69 17.03
N ILE A 798 23.17 -4.61 17.05
CA ILE A 798 24.39 -4.47 17.88
C ILE A 798 24.07 -4.47 19.40
N MET A 799 22.96 -3.85 19.82
CA MET A 799 22.56 -3.86 21.24
C MET A 799 22.00 -5.22 21.70
N ASN A 800 21.30 -5.95 20.83
CA ASN A 800 20.64 -7.21 21.19
C ASN A 800 21.54 -8.44 21.04
N HIS A 801 22.55 -8.36 20.17
CA HIS A 801 23.55 -9.40 19.99
C HIS A 801 24.90 -8.74 20.29
N ARG A 802 25.62 -9.17 21.33
CA ARG A 802 27.00 -8.75 21.64
C ARG A 802 27.97 -9.20 20.53
N ILE A 803 27.73 -8.75 19.30
CA ILE A 803 28.49 -9.10 18.10
C ILE A 803 29.18 -7.82 17.65
N ALA A 804 30.48 -7.92 17.40
CA ALA A 804 31.28 -6.84 16.82
C ALA A 804 30.65 -6.37 15.49
N PRO A 805 30.93 -5.15 15.02
CA PRO A 805 30.54 -4.75 13.68
C PRO A 805 31.27 -5.64 12.66
N ASP A 806 30.61 -6.72 12.23
CA ASP A 806 31.19 -7.75 11.38
C ASP A 806 31.66 -7.19 10.03
N SER A 807 32.90 -7.52 9.69
CA SER A 807 33.32 -7.68 8.30
C SER A 807 32.36 -8.62 7.58
N GLU A 808 31.85 -8.23 6.41
CA GLU A 808 30.94 -9.08 5.64
C GLU A 808 31.65 -10.39 5.25
N THR A 809 31.31 -11.48 5.95
CA THR A 809 31.85 -12.80 5.62
C THR A 809 31.39 -13.22 4.22
N SER A 810 32.23 -13.96 3.49
CA SER A 810 31.91 -14.51 2.17
C SER A 810 30.58 -15.28 2.14
N TRP A 811 30.25 -15.94 3.25
CA TRP A 811 28.98 -16.64 3.45
C TRP A 811 27.76 -15.70 3.52
N ALA A 812 27.89 -14.52 4.15
CA ALA A 812 26.81 -13.53 4.21
C ALA A 812 26.52 -12.91 2.84
N ILE A 813 27.57 -12.63 2.06
CA ILE A 813 27.47 -12.13 0.67
C ILE A 813 26.77 -13.17 -0.22
N ARG A 814 27.19 -14.45 -0.12
CA ARG A 814 26.58 -15.56 -0.87
C ARG A 814 25.10 -15.71 -0.56
N LYS A 815 24.72 -15.66 0.72
CA LYS A 815 23.29 -15.67 1.14
C LYS A 815 22.49 -14.52 0.53
N HIS A 816 23.08 -13.32 0.46
CA HIS A 816 22.42 -12.16 -0.14
C HIS A 816 22.12 -12.37 -1.63
N THR A 817 23.07 -12.95 -2.36
CA THR A 817 22.91 -13.29 -3.78
C THR A 817 21.79 -14.29 -4.00
N VAL A 818 21.73 -15.38 -3.21
CA VAL A 818 20.66 -16.39 -3.29
C VAL A 818 19.28 -15.76 -3.13
N TRP A 819 19.08 -14.91 -2.11
CA TRP A 819 17.81 -14.23 -1.89
C TRP A 819 17.46 -13.28 -3.03
N LYS A 820 18.42 -12.47 -3.48
CA LYS A 820 18.21 -11.52 -4.59
C LYS A 820 17.74 -12.25 -5.85
N ARG A 821 18.37 -13.39 -6.18
CA ARG A 821 17.99 -14.19 -7.33
C ARG A 821 16.62 -14.84 -7.15
N LEU A 822 16.32 -15.45 -5.98
CA LEU A 822 15.00 -16.04 -5.69
C LEU A 822 13.86 -15.03 -5.88
N TRP A 823 13.99 -13.83 -5.31
CA TRP A 823 12.94 -12.82 -5.44
C TRP A 823 12.85 -12.23 -6.85
N GLY A 824 13.93 -12.27 -7.62
CA GLY A 824 14.00 -11.88 -9.03
C GLY A 824 13.41 -12.91 -10.02
N LEU A 825 13.12 -14.14 -9.61
CA LEU A 825 12.54 -15.17 -10.49
C LEU A 825 11.19 -14.71 -11.06
N ASN A 826 10.92 -14.96 -12.35
CA ASN A 826 9.61 -14.73 -12.93
C ASN A 826 8.70 -15.95 -12.70
N ILE A 827 8.18 -16.09 -11.48
CA ILE A 827 7.25 -17.16 -11.06
C ILE A 827 6.14 -16.59 -10.15
N LYS A 828 5.03 -17.33 -10.00
CA LYS A 828 3.91 -16.98 -9.11
C LYS A 828 4.41 -16.63 -7.69
N MET A 829 3.90 -15.54 -7.10
CA MET A 829 4.33 -15.07 -5.78
C MET A 829 4.12 -16.12 -4.67
N LYS A 830 3.10 -16.97 -4.79
CA LYS A 830 2.86 -18.12 -3.89
C LYS A 830 4.07 -19.08 -3.85
N LEU A 831 4.72 -19.31 -5.00
CA LEU A 831 5.86 -20.22 -5.13
C LEU A 831 7.14 -19.60 -4.57
N LYS A 832 7.34 -18.29 -4.75
CA LYS A 832 8.44 -17.55 -4.10
C LYS A 832 8.37 -17.66 -2.58
N HIS A 833 7.18 -17.49 -2.01
CA HIS A 833 6.94 -17.65 -0.57
C HIS A 833 7.17 -19.09 -0.10
N PHE A 834 6.72 -20.07 -0.91
CA PHE A 834 6.95 -21.47 -0.62
C PHE A 834 8.46 -21.79 -0.55
N LEU A 835 9.24 -21.43 -1.58
CA LEU A 835 10.70 -21.59 -1.56
C LEU A 835 11.36 -20.84 -0.40
N TRP A 836 10.93 -19.60 -0.14
CA TRP A 836 11.42 -18.83 0.99
C TRP A 836 11.17 -19.56 2.32
N ARG A 837 10.02 -20.24 2.48
CA ARG A 837 9.77 -21.10 3.65
C ARG A 837 10.65 -22.33 3.67
N CYS A 838 10.87 -23.01 2.54
CA CYS A 838 11.80 -24.15 2.47
C CYS A 838 13.19 -23.75 2.98
N LEU A 839 13.72 -22.64 2.44
CA LEU A 839 15.05 -22.13 2.76
C LEU A 839 15.18 -21.53 4.18
N GLN A 840 14.07 -21.29 4.87
CA GLN A 840 14.05 -20.81 6.27
C GLN A 840 13.65 -21.92 7.26
N ASN A 841 13.55 -23.18 6.82
CA ASN A 841 12.99 -24.30 7.60
C ASN A 841 11.62 -23.97 8.21
N GLY A 842 10.78 -23.27 7.43
CA GLY A 842 9.48 -22.77 7.83
C GLY A 842 8.29 -23.60 7.31
N LEU A 843 8.55 -24.81 6.81
CA LEU A 843 7.52 -25.79 6.44
C LEU A 843 7.14 -26.66 7.64
N ALA A 844 5.89 -27.10 7.68
CA ALA A 844 5.36 -27.91 8.76
C ALA A 844 5.61 -29.40 8.51
N THR A 845 6.88 -29.79 8.45
CA THR A 845 7.27 -31.20 8.39
C THR A 845 7.11 -31.84 9.78
N ASN A 846 6.97 -33.16 9.85
CA ASN A 846 6.74 -33.85 11.12
C ASN A 846 7.91 -33.68 12.09
N GLU A 847 9.16 -33.65 11.61
CA GLU A 847 10.32 -33.31 12.45
C GLU A 847 10.18 -31.90 13.07
N ALA A 848 9.89 -30.89 12.24
CA ALA A 848 9.78 -29.51 12.68
C ALA A 848 8.59 -29.28 13.63
N LEU A 849 7.50 -30.04 13.45
CA LEU A 849 6.34 -30.05 14.34
C LEU A 849 6.70 -30.72 15.67
N TYR A 850 7.34 -31.89 15.64
CA TYR A 850 7.77 -32.63 16.82
C TYR A 850 8.71 -31.79 17.70
N GLN A 851 9.73 -31.16 17.10
CA GLN A 851 10.67 -30.29 17.82
C GLN A 851 10.00 -29.08 18.48
N ARG A 852 8.89 -28.57 17.94
CA ARG A 852 8.22 -27.36 18.45
C ARG A 852 7.09 -27.63 19.44
N VAL A 853 6.35 -28.71 19.23
CA VAL A 853 5.13 -29.01 20.00
C VAL A 853 5.38 -30.15 21.00
N GLY A 854 6.42 -30.97 20.79
CA GLY A 854 6.71 -32.15 21.61
C GLY A 854 5.67 -33.27 21.48
N LYS A 855 4.81 -33.22 20.45
CA LYS A 855 3.69 -34.16 20.23
C LYS A 855 3.70 -34.67 18.79
N GLY A 856 3.31 -35.93 18.60
CA GLY A 856 3.26 -36.62 17.30
C GLY A 856 4.49 -37.47 17.00
N SER A 857 4.48 -38.19 15.89
CA SER A 857 5.66 -38.91 15.37
C SER A 857 6.46 -37.98 14.45
N ASN A 858 7.79 -38.09 14.46
CA ASN A 858 8.68 -37.42 13.50
C ASN A 858 8.83 -38.19 12.17
N GLN A 859 8.24 -39.38 12.06
CA GLN A 859 8.32 -40.23 10.87
C GLN A 859 7.47 -39.68 9.71
N CYS A 860 7.92 -39.96 8.49
CA CYS A 860 7.24 -39.59 7.25
C CYS A 860 6.01 -40.48 7.03
N GLN A 861 4.82 -39.88 6.93
CA GLN A 861 3.59 -40.62 6.65
C GLN A 861 3.45 -41.09 5.20
N CYS A 862 4.36 -40.66 4.32
CA CYS A 862 4.40 -41.11 2.93
C CYS A 862 5.14 -42.45 2.81
N CYS A 863 6.30 -42.61 3.46
CA CYS A 863 7.08 -43.86 3.41
C CYS A 863 7.03 -44.73 4.67
N GLY A 864 6.64 -44.19 5.82
CA GLY A 864 6.50 -44.91 7.09
C GLY A 864 7.79 -45.08 7.91
N GLU A 865 8.98 -44.90 7.32
CA GLU A 865 10.23 -45.34 7.95
C GLU A 865 11.16 -44.19 8.36
N ALA A 866 11.39 -43.22 7.49
CA ALA A 866 12.39 -42.16 7.70
C ALA A 866 11.83 -40.94 8.44
N THR A 867 12.71 -40.16 9.08
CA THR A 867 12.33 -38.86 9.68
C THR A 867 11.92 -37.86 8.60
N GLU A 868 10.76 -37.22 8.76
CA GLU A 868 10.23 -36.28 7.80
C GLU A 868 10.84 -34.88 7.97
N ASN A 869 12.00 -34.67 7.36
CA ASN A 869 12.61 -33.35 7.17
C ASN A 869 12.37 -32.83 5.74
N ILE A 870 12.80 -31.59 5.46
CA ILE A 870 12.56 -30.94 4.15
C ILE A 870 13.25 -31.71 3.03
N GLU A 871 14.50 -32.12 3.26
CA GLU A 871 15.31 -32.88 2.33
C GLU A 871 14.69 -34.25 2.01
N HIS A 872 14.15 -34.93 3.02
CA HIS A 872 13.45 -36.20 2.83
C HIS A 872 12.20 -36.03 1.98
N VAL A 873 11.35 -35.06 2.30
CA VAL A 873 10.10 -34.82 1.55
C VAL A 873 10.37 -34.52 0.07
N PHE A 874 11.45 -33.80 -0.23
CA PHE A 874 11.74 -33.36 -1.60
C PHE A 874 12.67 -34.26 -2.38
N PHE A 875 13.55 -35.04 -1.76
CA PHE A 875 14.59 -35.80 -2.46
C PHE A 875 14.63 -37.29 -2.10
N PHE A 876 14.48 -37.63 -0.82
CA PHE A 876 14.73 -39.00 -0.35
C PHE A 876 13.49 -39.88 -0.16
N CYS A 877 12.29 -39.29 -0.15
CA CYS A 877 11.05 -40.04 -0.11
C CYS A 877 10.88 -40.86 -1.41
N PRO A 878 10.46 -42.14 -1.37
CA PRO A 878 10.28 -42.96 -2.58
C PRO A 878 9.40 -42.31 -3.65
N THR A 879 8.31 -41.65 -3.24
CA THR A 879 7.43 -40.89 -4.14
C THR A 879 8.17 -39.73 -4.81
N ALA A 880 9.02 -39.02 -4.07
CA ALA A 880 9.80 -37.91 -4.59
C ALA A 880 10.90 -38.40 -5.54
N GLN A 881 11.58 -39.50 -5.21
CA GLN A 881 12.57 -40.12 -6.09
C GLN A 881 11.95 -40.56 -7.42
N MET A 882 10.76 -41.17 -7.38
CA MET A 882 10.03 -41.56 -8.59
C MET A 882 9.62 -40.33 -9.41
N ALA A 883 9.13 -39.26 -8.76
CA ALA A 883 8.79 -38.02 -9.45
C ALA A 883 10.01 -37.37 -10.14
N TRP A 884 11.18 -37.34 -9.48
CA TRP A 884 12.40 -36.82 -10.10
C TRP A 884 12.89 -37.67 -11.27
N ARG A 885 12.70 -39.00 -11.24
CA ARG A 885 13.01 -39.87 -12.39
C ARG A 885 12.11 -39.61 -13.60
N LEU A 886 10.85 -39.24 -13.37
CA LEU A 886 9.89 -38.92 -14.42
C LEU A 886 9.93 -37.45 -14.89
N ALA A 887 10.59 -36.57 -14.13
CA ALA A 887 10.67 -35.16 -14.45
C ALA A 887 11.52 -34.93 -15.71
N PRO A 888 11.10 -34.05 -16.64
CA PRO A 888 11.88 -33.69 -17.83
C PRO A 888 13.00 -32.67 -17.50
N VAL A 889 13.58 -32.78 -16.30
CA VAL A 889 14.62 -31.88 -15.79
C VAL A 889 15.63 -32.72 -15.02
N SER A 890 16.90 -32.63 -15.43
CA SER A 890 18.04 -33.19 -14.69
C SER A 890 18.93 -32.07 -14.18
N TRP A 891 19.47 -32.29 -12.98
CA TRP A 891 20.51 -31.45 -12.37
C TRP A 891 21.72 -32.33 -12.06
N ASP A 892 22.45 -32.70 -13.11
CA ASP A 892 23.58 -33.61 -13.03
C ASP A 892 24.73 -32.98 -12.22
N GLY A 893 25.39 -33.78 -11.37
CA GLY A 893 26.54 -33.34 -10.57
C GLY A 893 26.22 -32.55 -9.28
N ILE A 894 24.95 -32.38 -8.90
CA ILE A 894 24.58 -31.71 -7.64
C ILE A 894 23.73 -32.57 -6.69
N ALA A 895 23.59 -33.87 -6.98
CA ALA A 895 22.81 -34.81 -6.18
C ALA A 895 23.35 -34.95 -4.74
N GLU A 896 24.67 -34.91 -4.56
CA GLU A 896 25.33 -34.97 -3.25
C GLU A 896 24.95 -33.80 -2.33
N LEU A 897 24.50 -32.68 -2.90
CA LEU A 897 24.07 -31.49 -2.15
C LEU A 897 22.62 -31.60 -1.65
N GLN A 898 21.84 -32.61 -2.06
CA GLN A 898 20.44 -32.81 -1.63
C GLN A 898 20.29 -33.05 -0.12
N CYS A 899 21.38 -33.37 0.58
CA CYS A 899 21.45 -33.42 2.04
C CYS A 899 21.23 -32.05 2.71
N ASN A 900 21.26 -30.96 1.96
CA ASN A 900 21.02 -29.61 2.47
C ASN A 900 20.30 -28.75 1.42
N MET A 901 19.01 -28.45 1.67
CA MET A 901 18.18 -27.70 0.73
C MET A 901 18.78 -26.34 0.35
N TRP A 902 19.50 -25.68 1.27
CA TRP A 902 20.13 -24.38 1.00
C TRP A 902 21.30 -24.50 0.02
N ARG A 903 22.22 -25.46 0.25
CA ARG A 903 23.37 -25.70 -0.63
C ARG A 903 22.94 -26.20 -2.00
N TRP A 904 21.97 -27.10 -2.04
CA TRP A 904 21.39 -27.59 -3.28
C TRP A 904 20.76 -26.46 -4.10
N TRP A 905 19.92 -25.62 -3.48
CA TRP A 905 19.28 -24.51 -4.19
C TRP A 905 20.27 -23.49 -4.72
N ASP A 906 21.32 -23.16 -3.95
CA ASP A 906 22.37 -22.26 -4.41
C ASP A 906 23.13 -22.82 -5.62
N ALA A 907 23.43 -24.13 -5.62
CA ALA A 907 24.04 -24.81 -6.76
C ALA A 907 23.13 -24.80 -7.99
N VAL A 908 21.83 -25.11 -7.84
CA VAL A 908 20.81 -25.00 -8.91
C VAL A 908 20.81 -23.60 -9.53
N MET A 909 20.89 -22.55 -8.70
CA MET A 909 20.88 -21.16 -9.14
C MET A 909 22.19 -20.70 -9.79
N GLU A 910 23.33 -21.36 -9.52
CA GLU A 910 24.60 -21.11 -10.20
C GLU A 910 24.69 -21.85 -11.55
N SER A 911 24.14 -23.06 -11.63
CA SER A 911 24.14 -23.89 -12.84
C SER A 911 23.23 -23.37 -13.96
N ALA A 912 22.41 -22.35 -13.69
CA ALA A 912 21.39 -21.83 -14.61
C ALA A 912 21.82 -20.60 -15.45
N LYS A 913 23.12 -20.42 -15.74
CA LYS A 913 23.64 -19.23 -16.47
C LYS A 913 23.28 -19.14 -17.98
N GLY A 914 22.39 -20.00 -18.49
CA GLY A 914 21.90 -19.99 -19.88
C GLY A 914 20.38 -19.85 -20.03
N ALA A 915 19.89 -19.53 -21.23
CA ALA A 915 18.46 -19.28 -21.50
C ALA A 915 17.54 -20.47 -21.12
N GLN A 916 17.97 -21.70 -21.43
CA GLN A 916 17.25 -22.93 -21.03
C GLN A 916 17.33 -23.19 -19.51
N GLY A 917 18.34 -22.66 -18.82
CA GLY A 917 18.54 -22.86 -17.38
C GLY A 917 17.45 -22.20 -16.53
N MET A 918 16.92 -21.06 -16.98
CA MET A 918 15.85 -20.38 -16.25
C MET A 918 14.54 -21.17 -16.29
N ASP A 919 14.20 -21.78 -17.42
CA ASP A 919 13.00 -22.60 -17.55
C ASP A 919 13.10 -23.90 -16.74
N ARG A 920 14.30 -24.50 -16.68
CA ARG A 920 14.58 -25.62 -15.76
C ARG A 920 14.33 -25.23 -14.30
N ILE A 921 14.76 -24.04 -13.86
CA ILE A 921 14.47 -23.54 -12.50
C ILE A 921 12.97 -23.42 -12.28
N LYS A 922 12.23 -22.77 -13.20
CA LYS A 922 10.79 -22.57 -13.04
C LYS A 922 10.04 -23.89 -12.91
N LEU A 923 10.38 -24.89 -13.73
CA LEU A 923 9.77 -26.22 -13.64
C LEU A 923 10.16 -26.93 -12.33
N THR A 924 11.43 -26.89 -11.93
CA THR A 924 11.94 -27.44 -10.67
C THR A 924 11.13 -26.91 -9.47
N VAL A 925 10.84 -25.61 -9.44
CA VAL A 925 10.06 -25.00 -8.37
C VAL A 925 8.60 -25.49 -8.35
N ASN A 926 8.00 -25.70 -9.51
CA ASN A 926 6.64 -26.25 -9.61
C ASN A 926 6.61 -27.72 -9.16
N ILE A 927 7.64 -28.51 -9.46
CA ILE A 927 7.78 -29.90 -8.99
C ILE A 927 7.84 -29.94 -7.45
N LEU A 928 8.71 -29.15 -6.83
CA LEU A 928 8.81 -29.05 -5.36
C LEU A 928 7.45 -28.67 -4.73
N TRP A 929 6.70 -27.78 -5.38
CA TRP A 929 5.37 -27.38 -4.92
C TRP A 929 4.33 -28.50 -5.04
N GLN A 930 4.32 -29.28 -6.14
CA GLN A 930 3.40 -30.41 -6.25
C GLN A 930 3.78 -31.56 -5.31
N LEU A 931 5.07 -31.82 -5.07
CA LEU A 931 5.52 -32.77 -4.06
C LEU A 931 5.00 -32.40 -2.67
N TRP A 932 5.11 -31.12 -2.29
CA TRP A 932 4.54 -30.63 -1.04
C TRP A 932 3.00 -30.80 -0.96
N LYS A 933 2.29 -30.56 -2.07
CA LYS A 933 0.84 -30.78 -2.15
C LYS A 933 0.47 -32.25 -2.04
N ALA A 934 1.18 -33.14 -2.72
CA ALA A 934 0.97 -34.59 -2.67
C ALA A 934 1.18 -35.10 -1.23
N ARG A 935 2.27 -34.69 -0.58
CA ARG A 935 2.49 -34.97 0.85
C ARG A 935 1.35 -34.48 1.72
N ASN A 936 0.87 -33.24 1.54
CA ASN A 936 -0.24 -32.73 2.35
C ASN A 936 -1.55 -33.48 2.09
N LYS A 937 -1.81 -33.91 0.85
CA LYS A 937 -2.96 -34.78 0.57
C LYS A 937 -2.84 -36.13 1.26
N ARG A 938 -1.65 -36.72 1.29
CA ARG A 938 -1.42 -37.95 2.04
C ARG A 938 -1.66 -37.75 3.53
N VAL A 939 -1.10 -36.70 4.12
CA VAL A 939 -1.22 -36.44 5.57
C VAL A 939 -2.65 -36.07 5.99
N PHE A 940 -3.34 -35.22 5.23
CA PHE A 940 -4.65 -34.68 5.65
C PHE A 940 -5.87 -35.37 5.01
N GLN A 941 -5.67 -36.09 3.90
CA GLN A 941 -6.75 -36.73 3.14
C GLN A 941 -6.51 -38.23 2.93
N LEU A 942 -5.36 -38.76 3.40
CA LEU A 942 -4.93 -40.16 3.22
C LEU A 942 -4.80 -40.60 1.74
N VAL A 943 -4.83 -39.66 0.80
CA VAL A 943 -4.71 -39.91 -0.65
C VAL A 943 -3.25 -39.99 -1.06
N ASN A 944 -2.85 -41.10 -1.69
CA ASN A 944 -1.58 -41.22 -2.38
C ASN A 944 -1.73 -40.71 -3.83
N GLU A 945 -0.96 -39.71 -4.21
CA GLU A 945 -0.88 -39.27 -5.61
C GLU A 945 0.25 -40.00 -6.35
N ASP A 946 -0.04 -40.46 -7.56
CA ASP A 946 0.94 -41.06 -8.45
C ASP A 946 2.00 -40.02 -8.88
N ALA A 947 3.27 -40.45 -8.97
CA ALA A 947 4.40 -39.60 -9.33
C ALA A 947 4.25 -38.93 -10.71
N LYS A 948 3.64 -39.60 -11.68
CA LYS A 948 3.35 -39.05 -13.01
C LYS A 948 2.36 -37.89 -12.93
N VAL A 949 1.30 -38.06 -12.14
CA VAL A 949 0.27 -37.01 -11.92
C VAL A 949 0.88 -35.77 -11.26
N ILE A 950 1.85 -35.94 -10.36
CA ILE A 950 2.58 -34.84 -9.72
C ILE A 950 3.35 -34.02 -10.76
N ILE A 951 4.06 -34.70 -11.68
CA ILE A 951 4.85 -34.05 -12.74
C ILE A 951 3.96 -33.38 -13.79
N ASP A 952 2.91 -34.05 -14.25
CA ASP A 952 1.96 -33.51 -15.23
C ASP A 952 1.32 -32.21 -14.70
N LYS A 953 0.89 -32.20 -13.44
CA LYS A 953 0.37 -30.98 -12.77
C LYS A 953 1.42 -29.88 -12.66
N ALA A 954 2.69 -30.22 -12.41
CA ALA A 954 3.77 -29.24 -12.30
C ALA A 954 4.05 -28.57 -13.65
N GLN A 955 4.11 -29.36 -14.73
CA GLN A 955 4.29 -28.86 -16.10
C GLN A 955 3.10 -27.98 -16.52
N GLN A 956 1.88 -28.46 -16.29
CA GLN A 956 0.66 -27.72 -16.64
C GLN A 956 0.59 -26.36 -15.91
N GLU A 957 0.82 -26.31 -14.58
CA GLU A 957 0.81 -25.04 -13.82
C GLU A 957 1.91 -24.05 -14.28
N TRP A 958 3.03 -24.56 -14.80
CA TRP A 958 4.12 -23.76 -15.36
C TRP A 958 3.79 -23.19 -16.74
N ILE A 959 3.32 -24.03 -17.67
CA ILE A 959 2.92 -23.62 -19.03
C ILE A 959 1.83 -22.55 -18.96
N GLU A 960 0.80 -22.76 -18.14
CA GLU A 960 -0.28 -21.79 -17.92
C GLU A 960 0.22 -20.42 -17.44
N PHE A 961 1.30 -20.41 -16.65
CA PHE A 961 1.90 -19.17 -16.17
C PHE A 961 2.65 -18.45 -17.29
N GLU A 962 3.49 -19.16 -18.04
CA GLU A 962 4.25 -18.60 -19.17
C GLU A 962 3.32 -18.00 -20.23
N GLU A 963 2.27 -18.72 -20.61
CA GLU A 963 1.25 -18.24 -21.55
C GLU A 963 0.59 -16.93 -21.07
N ALA A 964 0.38 -16.79 -19.77
CA ALA A 964 -0.23 -15.59 -19.18
C ALA A 964 0.73 -14.38 -19.14
N THR A 965 2.04 -14.59 -18.97
CA THR A 965 3.04 -13.50 -18.90
C THR A 965 3.65 -13.11 -20.25
N GLY A 966 3.72 -14.01 -21.23
CA GLY A 966 4.40 -13.78 -22.51
C GLY A 966 3.79 -12.68 -23.41
N SER A 967 2.55 -12.26 -23.14
CA SER A 967 1.86 -11.24 -23.94
C SER A 967 2.22 -9.78 -23.61
N GLN A 968 3.04 -9.52 -22.57
CA GLN A 968 3.33 -8.15 -22.09
C GLN A 968 4.71 -7.59 -22.47
N SER A 969 5.68 -8.42 -22.89
CA SER A 969 7.10 -8.03 -22.98
C SER A 969 7.61 -7.61 -24.36
N ARG A 970 6.84 -7.76 -25.44
CA ARG A 970 7.33 -7.49 -26.81
C ARG A 970 7.27 -6.02 -27.28
N GLY A 971 6.92 -5.08 -26.39
CA GLY A 971 6.52 -3.73 -26.82
C GLY A 971 7.55 -2.60 -26.72
N PHE A 972 8.72 -2.74 -26.07
CA PHE A 972 9.45 -1.52 -25.64
C PHE A 972 10.99 -1.54 -25.66
N GLU A 973 11.68 -2.58 -26.14
CA GLU A 973 13.15 -2.64 -25.99
C GLU A 973 13.97 -2.63 -27.30
N SER A 974 13.38 -2.49 -28.49
CA SER A 974 14.16 -2.65 -29.75
C SER A 974 14.59 -1.37 -30.47
N THR A 975 14.17 -0.15 -30.06
CA THR A 975 14.38 1.04 -30.92
C THR A 975 15.54 1.95 -30.51
N GLU A 976 16.04 1.87 -29.27
CA GLU A 976 17.03 2.83 -28.74
C GLU A 976 18.47 2.28 -28.75
N GLN A 977 18.65 0.96 -28.65
CA GLN A 977 19.98 0.31 -28.71
C GLN A 977 20.55 0.21 -30.14
N GLN A 978 19.72 0.23 -31.18
CA GLN A 978 20.18 0.23 -32.57
C GLN A 978 20.64 1.60 -33.09
N ARG A 979 20.34 2.71 -32.40
CA ARG A 979 20.79 4.06 -32.82
C ARG A 979 22.18 4.47 -32.31
N LEU A 980 22.77 3.73 -31.38
CA LEU A 980 23.98 4.16 -30.64
C LEU A 980 25.30 3.59 -31.17
N SER A 981 25.30 2.85 -32.28
CA SER A 981 26.48 2.13 -32.79
C SER A 981 27.26 2.81 -33.92
N GLN A 982 26.93 4.04 -34.31
CA GLN A 982 27.70 4.83 -35.30
C GLN A 982 27.69 6.31 -34.93
N HIS A 983 28.79 6.87 -34.43
CA HIS A 983 28.99 8.33 -34.37
C HIS A 983 30.48 8.67 -34.44
N ASN A 984 30.86 9.40 -35.49
CA ASN A 984 32.11 10.17 -35.58
C ASN A 984 31.89 11.57 -34.94
N TRP A 985 32.97 12.29 -34.63
CA TRP A 985 32.87 13.66 -34.10
C TRP A 985 32.46 14.62 -35.23
N GLU A 986 31.42 15.43 -35.00
CA GLU A 986 30.94 16.45 -35.95
C GLU A 986 31.28 17.87 -35.43
N PRO A 987 31.37 18.90 -36.28
CA PRO A 987 31.53 20.29 -35.84
C PRO A 987 30.23 20.86 -35.21
N PRO A 988 30.32 21.83 -34.26
CA PRO A 988 29.16 22.51 -33.68
C PRO A 988 28.56 23.58 -34.61
N MET A 989 27.39 24.12 -34.25
CA MET A 989 26.75 25.22 -34.99
C MET A 989 27.64 26.46 -35.07
N GLU A 990 27.45 27.27 -36.12
CA GLU A 990 28.21 28.49 -36.35
C GLU A 990 28.22 29.42 -35.12
N GLY A 991 29.41 29.85 -34.71
CA GLY A 991 29.61 30.71 -33.53
C GLY A 991 29.62 29.99 -32.18
N VAL A 992 29.51 28.65 -32.13
CA VAL A 992 29.60 27.87 -30.88
C VAL A 992 30.98 27.21 -30.75
N VAL A 993 31.56 27.25 -29.54
CA VAL A 993 32.78 26.51 -29.20
C VAL A 993 32.44 25.21 -28.49
N ARG A 994 32.91 24.07 -29.02
CA ARG A 994 32.70 22.75 -28.42
C ARG A 994 33.93 22.35 -27.60
N ILE A 995 33.71 21.98 -26.35
CA ILE A 995 34.76 21.65 -25.38
C ILE A 995 34.60 20.21 -24.94
N ASN A 996 35.57 19.37 -25.25
CA ASN A 996 35.63 17.98 -24.81
C ASN A 996 36.44 17.89 -23.50
N THR A 997 35.98 17.11 -22.52
CA THR A 997 36.65 16.92 -21.22
C THR A 997 36.85 15.44 -20.89
N ASP A 998 37.94 15.10 -20.22
CA ASP A 998 38.23 13.75 -19.69
C ASP A 998 39.12 13.82 -18.44
N ALA A 999 39.09 12.81 -17.59
CA ALA A 999 40.00 12.65 -16.46
C ALA A 999 40.71 11.28 -16.46
N ALA A 1000 42.04 11.29 -16.31
CA ALA A 1000 42.87 10.09 -16.23
C ALA A 1000 43.52 9.96 -14.85
N ILE A 1001 43.41 8.77 -14.24
CA ILE A 1001 44.01 8.46 -12.94
C ILE A 1001 45.17 7.47 -13.15
N SER A 1002 46.39 7.86 -12.80
CA SER A 1002 47.57 6.98 -12.83
C SER A 1002 47.84 6.41 -11.43
N ALA A 1003 47.44 5.15 -11.22
CA ALA A 1003 47.70 4.45 -9.96
C ALA A 1003 49.20 4.26 -9.67
N LYS A 1004 50.03 4.12 -10.72
CA LYS A 1004 51.48 3.92 -10.61
C LYS A 1004 52.23 5.20 -10.19
N MET A 1005 51.76 6.37 -10.63
CA MET A 1005 52.41 7.66 -10.35
C MET A 1005 51.72 8.49 -9.26
N VAL A 1006 50.59 8.01 -8.71
CA VAL A 1006 49.73 8.73 -7.75
C VAL A 1006 49.40 10.15 -8.26
N ARG A 1007 49.05 10.24 -9.55
CA ARG A 1007 48.70 11.49 -10.23
C ARG A 1007 47.37 11.36 -10.96
N THR A 1008 46.65 12.47 -11.01
CA THR A 1008 45.44 12.62 -11.81
C THR A 1008 45.69 13.71 -12.85
N GLY A 1009 45.36 13.44 -14.10
CA GLY A 1009 45.41 14.40 -15.20
C GLY A 1009 44.01 14.75 -15.68
N LEU A 1010 43.71 16.03 -15.83
CA LEU A 1010 42.47 16.51 -16.46
C LEU A 1010 42.81 17.00 -17.87
N GLY A 1011 42.08 16.52 -18.87
CA GLY A 1011 42.26 16.90 -20.26
C GLY A 1011 41.08 17.70 -20.78
N ILE A 1012 41.34 18.91 -21.28
CA ILE A 1012 40.32 19.80 -21.83
C ILE A 1012 40.77 20.24 -23.21
N VAL A 1013 39.91 20.06 -24.22
CA VAL A 1013 40.20 20.42 -25.61
C VAL A 1013 39.00 21.16 -26.18
N ALA A 1014 39.22 22.38 -26.67
CA ALA A 1014 38.20 23.24 -27.26
C ALA A 1014 38.42 23.38 -28.77
N ARG A 1015 37.33 23.22 -29.53
CA ARG A 1015 37.29 23.36 -30.99
C ARG A 1015 36.20 24.35 -31.41
N ASN A 1016 36.45 25.13 -32.46
CA ASN A 1016 35.45 26.04 -33.04
C ASN A 1016 34.47 25.28 -33.96
N TRP A 1017 33.51 26.02 -34.52
CA TRP A 1017 32.53 25.53 -35.49
C TRP A 1017 33.11 25.05 -36.83
N ARG A 1018 34.39 25.34 -37.13
CA ARG A 1018 35.12 24.79 -38.28
C ARG A 1018 35.84 23.48 -37.96
N GLY A 1019 35.84 23.06 -36.70
CA GLY A 1019 36.57 21.88 -36.23
C GLY A 1019 38.02 22.16 -35.84
N ASP A 1020 38.50 23.41 -35.94
CA ASP A 1020 39.87 23.77 -35.59
C ASP A 1020 40.06 23.82 -34.08
N LEU A 1021 41.22 23.36 -33.61
CA LEU A 1021 41.65 23.51 -32.22
C LEU A 1021 41.83 25.00 -31.91
N VAL A 1022 41.10 25.50 -30.91
CA VAL A 1022 41.21 26.90 -30.45
C VAL A 1022 41.87 27.01 -29.09
N LYS A 1023 41.76 25.99 -28.24
CA LYS A 1023 42.46 25.95 -26.95
C LYS A 1023 42.56 24.53 -26.44
N ALA A 1024 43.63 24.21 -25.73
CA ALA A 1024 43.80 22.93 -25.06
C ALA A 1024 44.50 23.13 -23.72
N ARG A 1025 44.04 22.43 -22.68
CA ARG A 1025 44.63 22.52 -21.33
C ARG A 1025 44.75 21.14 -20.71
N GLY A 1026 45.92 20.85 -20.17
CA GLY A 1026 46.22 19.68 -19.36
C GLY A 1026 46.53 20.09 -17.94
N ILE A 1027 45.75 19.64 -16.95
CA ILE A 1027 45.96 19.97 -15.53
C ILE A 1027 46.48 18.72 -14.82
N SER A 1028 47.68 18.79 -14.26
CA SER A 1028 48.28 17.71 -13.47
C SER A 1028 48.05 17.95 -11.98
N ARG A 1029 47.59 16.91 -11.26
CA ARG A 1029 47.39 16.94 -9.80
C ARG A 1029 48.11 15.77 -9.16
N ARG A 1030 48.93 16.05 -8.14
CA ARG A 1030 49.66 15.05 -7.35
C ARG A 1030 48.76 14.37 -6.31
N LYS A 1031 47.69 13.71 -6.76
CA LYS A 1031 46.78 12.95 -5.88
C LYS A 1031 46.06 11.83 -6.62
N LYS A 1032 45.56 10.87 -5.87
CA LYS A 1032 44.66 9.80 -6.33
C LYS A 1032 43.21 10.26 -6.11
N GLY A 1033 42.53 10.68 -7.19
CA GLY A 1033 41.12 11.09 -7.16
C GLY A 1033 40.15 9.93 -7.42
N GLU A 1034 38.87 10.14 -7.08
CA GLU A 1034 37.76 9.29 -7.54
C GLU A 1034 37.33 9.75 -8.95
N ALA A 1035 37.06 8.80 -9.86
CA ALA A 1035 36.78 9.10 -11.28
C ALA A 1035 35.70 10.18 -11.47
N ALA A 1036 34.54 10.05 -10.82
CA ALA A 1036 33.44 11.01 -10.98
C ALA A 1036 33.77 12.43 -10.47
N THR A 1037 34.61 12.53 -9.44
CA THR A 1037 35.06 13.81 -8.86
C THR A 1037 36.01 14.52 -9.81
N GLU A 1038 36.94 13.78 -10.40
CA GLU A 1038 37.92 14.35 -11.34
C GLU A 1038 37.27 14.70 -12.68
N GLU A 1039 36.30 13.90 -13.18
CA GLU A 1039 35.46 14.26 -14.33
C GLU A 1039 34.68 15.55 -14.09
N SER A 1040 34.08 15.71 -12.91
CA SER A 1040 33.35 16.94 -12.56
C SER A 1040 34.31 18.14 -12.47
N LEU A 1041 35.53 17.94 -11.98
CA LEU A 1041 36.56 18.99 -11.92
C LEU A 1041 37.10 19.35 -13.30
N ALA A 1042 37.17 18.40 -14.24
CA ALA A 1042 37.51 18.67 -15.64
C ALA A 1042 36.47 19.59 -16.28
N ILE A 1043 35.17 19.31 -16.08
CA ILE A 1043 34.07 20.16 -16.56
C ILE A 1043 34.12 21.56 -15.91
N ARG A 1044 34.31 21.65 -14.58
CA ARG A 1044 34.44 22.95 -13.91
C ARG A 1044 35.61 23.78 -14.47
N SER A 1045 36.77 23.15 -14.66
CA SER A 1045 37.97 23.79 -15.20
C SER A 1045 37.81 24.19 -16.67
N ALA A 1046 36.98 23.47 -17.43
CA ALA A 1046 36.62 23.82 -18.81
C ALA A 1046 35.77 25.09 -18.87
N LEU A 1047 34.84 25.27 -17.93
CA LEU A 1047 34.05 26.50 -17.82
C LEU A 1047 34.91 27.70 -17.39
N GLU A 1048 35.81 27.53 -16.43
CA GLU A 1048 36.79 28.58 -16.06
C GLU A 1048 37.67 28.96 -17.25
N MET A 1049 38.10 27.99 -18.07
CA MET A 1049 38.84 28.25 -19.31
C MET A 1049 38.02 29.06 -20.30
N ALA A 1050 36.75 28.69 -20.51
CA ALA A 1050 35.86 29.35 -21.45
C ALA A 1050 35.57 30.79 -21.03
N GLN A 1051 35.32 31.01 -19.73
CA GLN A 1051 35.10 32.33 -19.15
C GLN A 1051 36.34 33.21 -19.33
N ALA A 1052 37.53 32.70 -19.02
CA ALA A 1052 38.79 33.43 -19.20
C ALA A 1052 39.13 33.71 -20.68
N ALA A 1053 38.62 32.88 -21.61
CA ALA A 1053 38.77 33.08 -23.05
C ALA A 1053 37.71 34.02 -23.65
N GLY A 1054 36.73 34.49 -22.87
CA GLY A 1054 35.67 35.38 -23.33
C GLY A 1054 34.64 34.72 -24.25
N TRP A 1055 34.49 33.39 -24.22
CA TRP A 1055 33.50 32.71 -25.06
C TRP A 1055 32.09 32.81 -24.46
N THR A 1056 31.10 33.20 -25.26
CA THR A 1056 29.71 33.40 -24.78
C THR A 1056 28.76 32.24 -25.10
N LYS A 1057 29.04 31.47 -26.16
CA LYS A 1057 28.24 30.30 -26.60
C LYS A 1057 29.10 29.03 -26.63
N ILE A 1058 28.83 28.09 -25.73
CA ILE A 1058 29.64 26.88 -25.56
C ILE A 1058 28.81 25.59 -25.46
N GLU A 1059 29.41 24.48 -25.89
CA GLU A 1059 28.90 23.11 -25.69
C GLU A 1059 29.98 22.26 -25.04
N VAL A 1060 29.72 21.70 -23.86
CA VAL A 1060 30.66 20.86 -23.10
C VAL A 1060 30.29 19.39 -23.21
N GLN A 1061 31.24 18.56 -23.64
CA GLN A 1061 31.08 17.13 -23.87
C GLN A 1061 31.96 16.30 -22.93
N SER A 1062 31.37 15.31 -22.26
CA SER A 1062 32.08 14.37 -21.39
C SER A 1062 31.62 12.93 -21.65
N ASP A 1063 32.51 11.97 -21.46
CA ASP A 1063 32.19 10.55 -21.54
C ASP A 1063 31.60 9.96 -20.25
N CYS A 1064 31.44 10.79 -19.21
CA CYS A 1064 30.84 10.40 -17.95
C CYS A 1064 29.34 10.71 -17.91
N ARG A 1065 28.51 9.77 -18.39
CA ARG A 1065 27.04 9.90 -18.45
C ARG A 1065 26.42 10.30 -17.10
N ASN A 1066 26.96 9.78 -16.00
CA ASN A 1066 26.45 10.06 -14.65
C ASN A 1066 26.62 11.53 -14.25
N VAL A 1067 27.75 12.15 -14.62
CA VAL A 1067 28.03 13.57 -14.30
C VAL A 1067 27.18 14.48 -15.20
N VAL A 1068 27.15 14.22 -16.52
CA VAL A 1068 26.35 15.00 -17.47
C VAL A 1068 24.85 14.96 -17.14
N SER A 1069 24.32 13.77 -16.84
CA SER A 1069 22.91 13.63 -16.43
C SER A 1069 22.62 14.34 -15.11
N SER A 1070 23.57 14.38 -14.17
CA SER A 1070 23.42 15.10 -12.90
C SER A 1070 23.39 16.62 -13.11
N ILE A 1071 24.20 17.15 -14.03
CA ILE A 1071 24.22 18.59 -14.39
C ILE A 1071 22.90 18.97 -15.07
N ASN A 1072 22.45 18.20 -16.06
CA ASN A 1072 21.25 18.53 -16.84
C ASN A 1072 19.94 18.39 -16.05
N ALA A 1073 19.86 17.46 -15.09
CA ALA A 1073 18.66 17.25 -14.29
C ALA A 1073 18.48 18.26 -13.14
N GLY A 1074 19.49 19.10 -12.85
CA GLY A 1074 19.48 20.03 -11.71
C GLY A 1074 19.29 19.35 -10.35
N ASN A 1075 19.54 18.04 -10.25
CA ASN A 1075 19.22 17.24 -9.07
C ASN A 1075 20.33 16.23 -8.79
N VAL A 1076 21.09 16.49 -7.73
CA VAL A 1076 22.32 15.74 -7.43
C VAL A 1076 22.02 14.51 -6.59
N GLN A 1077 22.45 13.34 -7.07
CA GLN A 1077 22.39 12.09 -6.30
C GLN A 1077 23.64 11.83 -5.45
N ASP A 1078 24.75 12.57 -5.62
CA ASP A 1078 26.02 12.38 -4.88
C ASP A 1078 26.52 13.66 -4.17
N CYS A 1079 26.60 13.61 -2.85
CA CYS A 1079 26.96 14.73 -1.98
C CYS A 1079 28.43 15.14 -2.09
N LYS A 1080 29.31 14.23 -2.51
CA LYS A 1080 30.73 14.51 -2.72
C LYS A 1080 30.95 15.44 -3.93
N LEU A 1081 30.11 15.29 -4.96
CA LEU A 1081 30.19 16.08 -6.19
C LEU A 1081 29.44 17.40 -6.09
N GLN A 1082 28.56 17.53 -5.10
CA GLN A 1082 27.60 18.60 -5.06
C GLN A 1082 28.24 20.00 -4.99
N THR A 1083 29.35 20.18 -4.27
CA THR A 1083 30.09 21.48 -4.26
C THR A 1083 30.57 21.86 -5.66
N ILE A 1084 31.13 20.91 -6.40
CA ILE A 1084 31.69 21.14 -7.75
C ILE A 1084 30.56 21.41 -8.76
N LEU A 1085 29.45 20.67 -8.67
CA LEU A 1085 28.28 20.85 -9.53
C LEU A 1085 27.58 22.19 -9.26
N GLU A 1086 27.49 22.57 -7.99
CA GLU A 1086 27.00 23.87 -7.56
C GLU A 1086 27.83 25.02 -8.14
N ASP A 1087 29.16 24.88 -8.23
CA ASP A 1087 30.04 25.83 -8.91
C ASP A 1087 29.82 25.84 -10.42
N ILE A 1088 29.66 24.67 -11.05
CA ILE A 1088 29.34 24.53 -12.49
C ILE A 1088 28.04 25.26 -12.82
N GLU A 1089 27.01 25.13 -11.98
CA GLU A 1089 25.72 25.79 -12.20
C GLU A 1089 25.81 27.32 -12.04
N ALA A 1090 26.65 27.81 -11.12
CA ALA A 1090 26.95 29.23 -11.01
C ALA A 1090 27.80 29.74 -12.20
N LEU A 1091 28.79 28.98 -12.67
CA LEU A 1091 29.57 29.34 -13.86
C LEU A 1091 28.71 29.35 -15.12
N LYS A 1092 27.73 28.44 -15.22
CA LYS A 1092 26.77 28.37 -16.33
C LYS A 1092 26.05 29.69 -16.56
N THR A 1093 25.74 30.46 -15.50
CA THR A 1093 25.01 31.74 -15.64
C THR A 1093 25.83 32.86 -16.28
N SER A 1094 27.14 32.68 -16.45
CA SER A 1094 28.02 33.65 -17.11
C SER A 1094 28.06 33.55 -18.64
N PHE A 1095 27.34 32.58 -19.23
CA PHE A 1095 27.28 32.33 -20.67
C PHE A 1095 25.88 32.57 -21.23
N ASP A 1096 25.78 33.11 -22.45
CA ASP A 1096 24.50 33.28 -23.17
C ASP A 1096 23.88 31.91 -23.51
N SER A 1097 24.73 30.92 -23.80
CA SER A 1097 24.32 29.55 -24.09
C SER A 1097 25.40 28.56 -23.62
N CYS A 1098 25.02 27.64 -22.73
CA CYS A 1098 25.88 26.57 -22.24
C CYS A 1098 25.11 25.24 -22.19
N ILE A 1099 25.51 24.29 -23.04
CA ILE A 1099 24.88 22.97 -23.19
C ILE A 1099 25.86 21.88 -22.73
N PHE A 1100 25.36 20.86 -22.02
CA PHE A 1100 26.14 19.69 -21.62
C PHE A 1100 25.61 18.43 -22.32
N SER A 1101 26.48 17.69 -23.00
CA SER A 1101 26.12 16.48 -23.74
C SER A 1101 27.05 15.30 -23.43
N PHE A 1102 26.49 14.09 -23.45
CA PHE A 1102 27.24 12.85 -23.23
C PHE A 1102 27.74 12.34 -24.57
N VAL A 1103 29.00 11.92 -24.62
CA VAL A 1103 29.61 11.28 -25.80
C VAL A 1103 30.23 9.93 -25.42
N PRO A 1104 30.18 8.90 -26.29
CA PRO A 1104 30.91 7.66 -26.02
C PRO A 1104 32.42 7.92 -26.04
N ARG A 1105 33.19 7.15 -25.27
CA ARG A 1105 34.64 7.30 -25.16
C ARG A 1105 35.38 7.23 -26.51
N SER A 1106 34.82 6.50 -27.49
CA SER A 1106 35.32 6.46 -28.87
C SER A 1106 35.30 7.81 -29.59
N ALA A 1107 34.41 8.72 -29.18
CA ALA A 1107 34.26 10.07 -29.73
C ALA A 1107 34.91 11.17 -28.85
N ASN A 1108 35.64 10.80 -27.80
CA ASN A 1108 36.32 11.71 -26.86
C ASN A 1108 37.86 11.55 -26.90
N GLY A 1109 38.42 11.11 -28.04
CA GLY A 1109 39.81 10.70 -28.17
C GLY A 1109 40.82 11.79 -27.79
N CYS A 1110 40.61 13.03 -28.24
CA CYS A 1110 41.52 14.15 -27.96
C CYS A 1110 41.65 14.46 -26.48
N SER A 1111 40.54 14.59 -25.75
CA SER A 1111 40.57 14.88 -24.33
C SER A 1111 41.08 13.71 -23.51
N HIS A 1112 40.83 12.48 -23.97
CA HIS A 1112 41.39 11.29 -23.35
C HIS A 1112 42.93 11.24 -23.43
N ALA A 1113 43.47 11.46 -24.63
CA ALA A 1113 44.92 11.54 -24.82
C ALA A 1113 45.53 12.73 -24.05
N MET A 1114 44.82 13.85 -23.98
CA MET A 1114 45.21 15.02 -23.18
C MET A 1114 45.28 14.70 -21.69
N ALA A 1115 44.26 14.01 -21.14
CA ALA A 1115 44.21 13.64 -19.73
C ALA A 1115 45.36 12.67 -19.39
N GLN A 1116 45.63 11.68 -20.24
CA GLN A 1116 46.77 10.78 -20.07
C GLN A 1116 48.11 11.53 -20.14
N PHE A 1117 48.27 12.46 -21.08
CA PHE A 1117 49.47 13.29 -21.18
C PHE A 1117 49.66 14.15 -19.92
N ALA A 1118 48.57 14.73 -19.40
CA ALA A 1118 48.57 15.52 -18.17
C ALA A 1118 49.09 14.74 -16.95
N THR A 1119 48.90 13.41 -16.88
CA THR A 1119 49.46 12.60 -15.78
C THR A 1119 50.99 12.52 -15.77
N LYS A 1120 51.64 12.72 -16.93
CA LYS A 1120 53.09 12.60 -17.10
C LYS A 1120 53.85 13.90 -16.82
N VAL A 1121 53.15 15.03 -16.81
CA VAL A 1121 53.73 16.36 -16.65
C VAL A 1121 53.56 16.88 -15.21
N VAL A 1122 54.39 17.84 -14.82
CA VAL A 1122 54.44 18.36 -13.45
C VAL A 1122 53.60 19.63 -13.27
N ASN A 1123 53.55 20.48 -14.29
CA ASN A 1123 52.84 21.77 -14.27
C ASN A 1123 51.58 21.71 -15.14
N THR A 1124 50.64 22.64 -14.90
CA THR A 1124 49.50 22.85 -15.79
C THR A 1124 50.00 23.37 -17.14
N ILE A 1125 49.46 22.81 -18.22
CA ILE A 1125 49.82 23.15 -19.58
C ILE A 1125 48.61 23.79 -20.25
N ASP A 1126 48.82 24.90 -20.95
CA ASP A 1126 47.79 25.64 -21.69
C ASP A 1126 48.36 25.99 -23.08
N TRP A 1127 47.60 25.67 -24.13
CA TRP A 1127 47.93 25.95 -25.52
C TRP A 1127 46.79 26.73 -26.16
N GLN A 1128 47.13 27.84 -26.83
CA GLN A 1128 46.16 28.74 -27.47
C GLN A 1128 46.38 28.89 -28.98
N ALA A 1129 47.63 28.87 -29.46
CA ALA A 1129 47.95 29.10 -30.87
C ALA A 1129 48.87 28.02 -31.49
N SER A 1130 49.67 27.32 -30.67
CA SER A 1130 50.56 26.24 -31.12
C SER A 1130 50.26 24.98 -30.33
N PHE A 1131 49.81 23.93 -31.03
CA PHE A 1131 49.39 22.66 -30.45
C PHE A 1131 50.39 21.55 -30.77
N PRO A 1132 50.61 20.58 -29.86
CA PRO A 1132 51.47 19.44 -30.14
C PRO A 1132 51.00 18.66 -31.37
N THR A 1133 51.94 18.21 -32.20
CA THR A 1133 51.67 17.48 -33.44
C THR A 1133 50.74 16.28 -33.21
N TRP A 1134 50.94 15.53 -32.13
CA TRP A 1134 50.10 14.37 -31.78
C TRP A 1134 48.64 14.76 -31.53
N LEU A 1135 48.36 15.93 -30.97
CA LEU A 1135 47.00 16.39 -30.68
C LEU A 1135 46.31 16.87 -31.95
N THR A 1136 47.03 17.59 -32.82
CA THR A 1136 46.53 18.05 -34.11
C THR A 1136 46.22 16.88 -35.05
N VAL A 1137 47.06 15.84 -35.07
CA VAL A 1137 46.82 14.60 -35.82
C VAL A 1137 45.57 13.88 -35.30
N LEU A 1138 45.41 13.78 -33.98
CA LEU A 1138 44.26 13.11 -33.39
C LEU A 1138 42.95 13.89 -33.64
N ALA A 1139 43.00 15.22 -33.60
CA ALA A 1139 41.85 16.07 -33.90
C ALA A 1139 41.37 15.95 -35.34
N ARG A 1140 42.31 15.81 -36.30
CA ARG A 1140 41.99 15.54 -37.71
C ARG A 1140 41.40 14.14 -37.92
N LYS A 1141 41.91 13.15 -37.20
CA LYS A 1141 41.40 11.76 -37.22
C LYS A 1141 39.96 11.66 -36.71
N ASP A 1142 39.62 12.40 -35.65
CA ASP A 1142 38.26 12.43 -35.09
C ASP A 1142 37.20 12.96 -36.09
N MET A 1143 37.59 13.82 -37.05
CA MET A 1143 36.71 14.38 -38.09
C MET A 1143 36.55 13.46 -39.33
N GLY A 1144 37.13 12.26 -39.33
CA GLY A 1144 37.03 11.33 -40.46
C GLY A 1144 37.82 11.75 -41.71
N VAL A 1145 38.72 12.73 -41.61
CA VAL A 1145 39.58 13.15 -42.73
C VAL A 1145 40.69 12.10 -42.91
N VAL A 1146 40.52 11.21 -43.88
CA VAL A 1146 41.56 10.29 -44.33
C VAL A 1146 42.68 11.13 -44.96
N THR A 1147 43.89 11.00 -44.44
CA THR A 1147 45.09 11.57 -45.06
C THR A 1147 45.27 11.00 -46.47
N PRO A 1148 45.39 11.81 -47.54
CA PRO A 1148 46.15 11.38 -48.69
C PRO A 1148 47.60 11.24 -48.23
N PHE A 1149 48.19 10.08 -48.46
CA PHE A 1149 49.61 9.83 -48.25
C PHE A 1149 50.47 10.94 -48.87
N CYS A 1150 51.55 11.32 -48.17
CA CYS A 1150 52.79 11.72 -48.79
C CYS A 1150 53.94 11.13 -47.96
N ASN A 1151 54.91 10.56 -48.70
CA ASN A 1151 56.12 9.88 -48.25
C ASN A 1151 57.01 10.73 -47.33
#